data_AF-A0A0L6X2M3-F1
#
_entry.id   AF-A0A0L6X2M3-F1
#
_cell.length_a   1.000
_cell.length_b   1.000
_cell.length_c   1.000
_cell.angle_alpha   90.00
_cell.angle_beta   90.00
_cell.angle_gamma   90.00
#
_symmetry.space_group_name_H-M   'P 1'
#
loop_
_entity.id
_entity.type
_entity.pdbx_description
1 polymer ?
#
loop_
_entity_poly.entity_id
_entity_poly.type
_entity_poly.pdbx_seq_one_letter_code
_entity_poly.pdbx_strand_id
1 'polypeptide(L)'
;MSTNLLLTHLQKASPNVPLQTIVAALAHHLSVDLPTPTPLTASVVSSPYFLASPPTNERLQGLVTAFRHAFHLKHRALVEKTEEGWSLSRAIFSKGVGGSMQEWVRAVVRGLQGGRAAMRLACCTGLLLGVKDFPQIGTAYGKVEDEVIIALAEVMDDYNSDTGDWEKEFRPQIDEPLLSLTLILASQSLPLLPKAKLTALPLSPLTGFLTSTIAKAFHEGMFLRTRLDPSFEEVVQSLSTSPAMHALAGLSKLVALTLELLIETSVRGVQDACITIQTFQIIASRIEQDWRASQFASVRDEEELPSDTKDTYKSIWLMLKTLLFSIVMVSDSALGSVVYVRPQALSSNQTQVSSHTLAKSVLQTLSHLSFVVSRFGGVTATATGDSPGFVELRKVFYIALDVLSAEEGDQQMLGRDFNHCESFVKDMVIDLGSDTFVPGDHSGTFQQAKTAYTLACIEQLVPSLGVSCLEDYVWRLCTPYLSDPSHRETYESAHSVVLSIFSSHAQLASSADSDRRLTAKDDGRFPDSANFVHRMVPFYAQTLVQNSQDGRLSTAQLRLAYSALVRSASTSGSITESHRLGWYCITLILDVIRELSLEERQGNNPDAASRQRLHRLHLTLISTISSLPLPLMIRALEEVRSIITKRRQSDSDVERLGDGMEEGRKDLVDALFVEISEKVGEQEKEAAMRWWYTHRRAFFYKNESHGTGMSAQVEEHCPNIVPRL
;
A
#
# COMPACT_ATOMS: atom_id res chain seq x y z
N MET A 1 -36.04 7.55 38.29
CA MET A 1 -36.38 8.94 37.93
C MET A 1 -37.76 8.95 37.28
N SER A 2 -38.73 9.78 37.73
CA SER A 2 -40.06 9.84 37.10
C SER A 2 -40.02 10.60 35.77
N THR A 3 -40.98 10.33 34.86
CA THR A 3 -41.05 10.98 33.54
C THR A 3 -41.17 12.50 33.64
N ASN A 4 -41.97 13.00 34.60
CA ASN A 4 -42.12 14.44 34.85
C ASN A 4 -40.82 15.11 35.29
N LEU A 5 -40.03 14.41 36.12
CA LEU A 5 -38.72 14.91 36.55
C LEU A 5 -37.74 14.94 35.37
N LEU A 6 -37.80 13.94 34.48
CA LEU A 6 -36.99 13.89 33.27
C LEU A 6 -37.31 15.06 32.34
N LEU A 7 -38.60 15.31 32.06
CA LEU A 7 -39.04 16.45 31.26
C LEU A 7 -38.57 17.78 31.87
N THR A 8 -38.64 17.92 33.19
CA THR A 8 -38.14 19.11 33.91
C THR A 8 -36.64 19.32 33.69
N HIS A 9 -35.83 18.26 33.60
CA HIS A 9 -34.41 18.38 33.30
C HIS A 9 -34.13 18.66 31.83
N LEU A 10 -34.90 18.06 30.91
CA LEU A 10 -34.81 18.36 29.48
C LEU A 10 -35.16 19.82 29.16
N GLN A 11 -36.03 20.45 29.94
CA GLN A 11 -36.39 21.86 29.77
C GLN A 11 -35.33 22.84 30.29
N LYS A 12 -34.32 22.38 31.03
CA LYS A 12 -33.23 23.22 31.56
C LYS A 12 -32.00 23.13 30.65
N ALA A 13 -31.40 24.26 30.30
CA ALA A 13 -30.14 24.28 29.55
C ALA A 13 -28.97 23.65 30.33
N SER A 14 -28.98 23.74 31.65
CA SER A 14 -27.96 23.21 32.57
C SER A 14 -28.60 22.47 33.76
N PRO A 15 -29.04 21.21 33.59
CA PRO A 15 -29.55 20.41 34.69
C PRO A 15 -28.41 20.01 35.65
N ASN A 16 -28.71 19.96 36.95
CA ASN A 16 -27.77 19.51 38.01
C ASN A 16 -27.57 17.99 38.05
N VAL A 17 -27.96 17.28 36.98
CA VAL A 17 -27.94 15.82 36.93
C VAL A 17 -26.90 15.38 35.90
N PRO A 18 -26.05 14.38 36.20
CA PRO A 18 -25.08 13.85 35.26
C PRO A 18 -25.73 13.39 33.95
N LEU A 19 -25.06 13.64 32.82
CA LEU A 19 -25.54 13.24 31.49
C LEU A 19 -25.92 11.76 31.43
N GLN A 20 -25.10 10.88 32.03
CA GLN A 20 -25.34 9.44 32.07
C GLN A 20 -26.69 9.07 32.70
N THR A 21 -27.09 9.78 33.77
CA THR A 21 -28.38 9.56 34.43
C THR A 21 -29.54 9.98 33.53
N ILE A 22 -29.38 11.08 32.79
CA ILE A 22 -30.38 11.54 31.81
C ILE A 22 -30.50 10.52 30.67
N VAL A 23 -29.37 10.06 30.12
CA VAL A 23 -29.30 9.03 29.05
C VAL A 23 -29.97 7.73 29.48
N ALA A 24 -29.67 7.23 30.69
CA ALA A 24 -30.28 6.00 31.21
C ALA A 24 -31.79 6.18 31.45
N ALA A 25 -32.22 7.32 32.01
CA ALA A 25 -33.63 7.62 32.21
C ALA A 25 -34.37 7.73 30.87
N LEU A 26 -33.78 8.37 29.86
CA LEU A 26 -34.32 8.45 28.51
C LEU A 26 -34.50 7.06 27.89
N ALA A 27 -33.46 6.22 27.94
CA ALA A 27 -33.51 4.87 27.40
C ALA A 27 -34.65 4.05 28.02
N HIS A 28 -34.78 4.10 29.35
CA HIS A 28 -35.85 3.43 30.08
C HIS A 28 -37.23 3.96 29.68
N HIS A 29 -37.46 5.28 29.78
CA HIS A 29 -38.79 5.86 29.53
C HIS A 29 -39.23 5.76 28.07
N LEU A 30 -38.32 5.78 27.10
CA LEU A 30 -38.64 5.54 25.69
C LEU A 30 -39.06 4.10 25.42
N SER A 31 -38.58 3.13 26.21
CA SER A 31 -38.91 1.70 26.02
C SER A 31 -40.30 1.31 26.55
N VAL A 32 -40.91 2.11 27.42
CA VAL A 32 -42.21 1.84 28.06
C VAL A 32 -43.37 2.30 27.13
N ASP A 33 -44.49 1.56 27.13
CA ASP A 33 -45.63 1.79 26.21
C ASP A 33 -46.52 3.00 26.54
N LEU A 34 -46.45 3.54 27.76
CA LEU A 34 -47.33 4.62 28.24
C LEU A 34 -46.51 5.69 28.98
N PRO A 35 -46.56 6.97 28.53
CA PRO A 35 -47.22 7.47 27.31
C PRO A 35 -46.59 6.93 26.02
N THR A 36 -47.22 7.18 24.87
CA THR A 36 -46.59 6.85 23.57
C THR A 36 -45.20 7.50 23.49
N PRO A 37 -44.22 6.89 22.81
CA PRO A 37 -42.85 7.43 22.79
C PRO A 37 -42.75 8.75 22.01
N THR A 38 -43.75 9.08 21.17
CA THR A 38 -43.81 10.28 20.33
C THR A 38 -43.63 11.60 21.11
N PRO A 39 -44.46 11.95 22.12
CA PRO A 39 -44.30 13.20 22.87
C PRO A 39 -42.98 13.32 23.63
N LEU A 40 -42.48 12.22 24.20
CA LEU A 40 -41.18 12.23 24.87
C LEU A 40 -40.06 12.48 23.86
N THR A 41 -40.11 11.81 22.72
CA THR A 41 -39.13 11.99 21.63
C THR A 41 -39.14 13.43 21.11
N ALA A 42 -40.33 14.03 20.90
CA ALA A 42 -40.47 15.43 20.50
C ALA A 42 -39.90 16.41 21.54
N SER A 43 -40.09 16.09 22.83
CA SER A 43 -39.52 16.87 23.93
C SER A 43 -37.98 16.78 23.97
N VAL A 44 -37.40 15.64 23.58
CA VAL A 44 -35.95 15.43 23.53
C VAL A 44 -35.31 16.24 22.41
N VAL A 45 -35.81 16.17 21.18
CA VAL A 45 -35.22 16.91 20.05
C VAL A 45 -35.42 18.42 20.13
N SER A 46 -36.39 18.86 20.95
CA SER A 46 -36.66 20.28 21.23
C SER A 46 -36.04 20.74 22.56
N SER A 47 -35.28 19.87 23.24
CA SER A 47 -34.79 20.12 24.60
C SER A 47 -33.70 21.19 24.64
N PRO A 48 -33.86 22.27 25.42
CA PRO A 48 -32.81 23.25 25.67
C PRO A 48 -31.49 22.66 26.19
N TYR A 49 -31.54 21.52 26.89
CA TYR A 49 -30.34 20.84 27.37
C TYR A 49 -29.42 20.38 26.22
N PHE A 50 -30.01 19.72 25.23
CA PHE A 50 -29.29 19.24 24.06
C PHE A 50 -29.03 20.35 23.03
N LEU A 51 -29.86 21.40 23.05
CA LEU A 51 -29.74 22.57 22.18
C LEU A 51 -28.84 23.69 22.71
N ALA A 52 -28.38 23.62 23.96
CA ALA A 52 -27.53 24.64 24.55
C ALA A 52 -26.25 24.81 23.70
N SER A 53 -26.09 26.00 23.11
CA SER A 53 -25.02 26.29 22.16
C SER A 53 -23.66 26.49 22.83
N PRO A 54 -22.58 25.87 22.33
CA PRO A 54 -22.57 24.86 21.26
C PRO A 54 -22.94 23.45 21.79
N PRO A 55 -23.64 22.63 20.99
CA PRO A 55 -23.85 21.22 21.33
C PRO A 55 -22.50 20.49 21.40
N THR A 56 -22.33 19.66 22.43
CA THR A 56 -21.07 18.91 22.63
C THR A 56 -21.17 17.49 22.06
N ASN A 57 -20.04 16.92 21.65
CA ASN A 57 -19.97 15.53 21.19
C ASN A 57 -20.57 14.56 22.22
N GLU A 58 -20.24 14.74 23.50
CA GLU A 58 -20.73 13.88 24.58
C GLU A 58 -22.26 13.86 24.66
N ARG A 59 -22.92 15.02 24.53
CA ARG A 59 -24.38 15.12 24.58
C ARG A 59 -25.03 14.41 23.38
N LEU A 60 -24.47 14.58 22.18
CA LEU A 60 -24.95 13.92 20.97
C LEU A 60 -24.75 12.39 21.04
N GLN A 61 -23.57 11.93 21.48
CA GLN A 61 -23.31 10.49 21.70
C GLN A 61 -24.19 9.93 22.83
N GLY A 62 -24.52 10.75 23.82
CA GLY A 62 -25.51 10.42 24.85
C GLY A 62 -26.89 10.12 24.24
N LEU A 63 -27.34 10.92 23.28
CA LEU A 63 -28.59 10.66 22.54
C LEU A 63 -28.51 9.38 21.72
N VAL A 64 -27.41 9.17 20.97
CA VAL A 64 -27.18 7.93 20.21
C VAL A 64 -27.30 6.71 21.15
N THR A 65 -26.63 6.77 22.30
CA THR A 65 -26.64 5.70 23.31
C THR A 65 -28.04 5.49 23.90
N ALA A 66 -28.74 6.57 24.25
CA ALA A 66 -30.09 6.50 24.82
C ALA A 66 -31.08 5.82 23.86
N PHE A 67 -31.08 6.20 22.59
CA PHE A 67 -32.01 5.64 21.60
C PHE A 67 -31.64 4.21 21.20
N ARG A 68 -30.35 3.88 21.12
CA ARG A 68 -29.88 2.50 20.95
C ARG A 68 -30.36 1.63 22.10
N HIS A 69 -30.09 2.03 23.35
CA HIS A 69 -30.52 1.26 24.52
C HIS A 69 -32.04 1.19 24.66
N ALA A 70 -32.78 2.25 24.33
CA ALA A 70 -34.24 2.21 24.30
C ALA A 70 -34.76 1.12 23.35
N PHE A 71 -34.13 0.98 22.17
CA PHE A 71 -34.47 -0.08 21.22
C PHE A 71 -34.26 -1.48 21.83
N HIS A 72 -33.09 -1.72 22.44
CA HIS A 72 -32.76 -2.98 23.10
C HIS A 72 -33.73 -3.32 24.24
N LEU A 73 -33.99 -2.37 25.13
CA LEU A 73 -34.93 -2.54 26.25
C LEU A 73 -36.35 -2.81 25.74
N LYS A 74 -36.77 -2.10 24.68
CA LYS A 74 -38.10 -2.31 24.09
C LYS A 74 -38.23 -3.70 23.48
N HIS A 75 -37.23 -4.13 22.71
CA HIS A 75 -37.20 -5.45 22.11
C HIS A 75 -37.28 -6.54 23.19
N ARG A 76 -36.44 -6.44 24.23
CA ARG A 76 -36.44 -7.37 25.36
C ARG A 76 -37.80 -7.44 26.05
N ALA A 77 -38.41 -6.29 26.36
CA ALA A 77 -39.73 -6.25 27.00
C ALA A 77 -40.84 -6.88 26.13
N LEU A 78 -40.75 -6.75 24.81
CA LEU A 78 -41.70 -7.40 23.89
C LEU A 78 -41.49 -8.91 23.80
N VAL A 79 -40.24 -9.39 23.85
CA VAL A 79 -39.92 -10.82 23.90
C VAL A 79 -40.45 -11.43 25.20
N GLU A 80 -40.11 -10.86 26.35
CA GLU A 80 -40.57 -11.31 27.67
C GLU A 80 -42.12 -11.34 27.73
N LYS A 81 -42.80 -10.29 27.24
CA LYS A 81 -44.27 -10.24 27.17
C LYS A 81 -44.87 -11.31 26.26
N THR A 82 -44.15 -11.70 25.20
CA THR A 82 -44.58 -12.76 24.28
C THR A 82 -44.43 -14.14 24.93
N GLU A 83 -43.37 -14.35 25.72
CA GLU A 83 -43.12 -15.58 26.47
C GLU A 83 -44.11 -15.77 27.63
N GLU A 84 -44.39 -14.72 28.40
CA GLU A 84 -45.36 -14.76 29.51
C GLU A 84 -46.81 -14.89 29.04
N GLY A 85 -47.12 -14.39 27.84
CA GLY A 85 -48.47 -14.27 27.29
C GLY A 85 -49.01 -15.51 26.56
N TRP A 86 -48.36 -16.68 26.69
CA TRP A 86 -48.58 -17.90 25.89
C TRP A 86 -49.94 -18.62 26.10
N SER A 87 -51.03 -17.87 26.28
CA SER A 87 -52.38 -18.40 26.02
C SER A 87 -52.59 -18.50 24.50
N LEU A 88 -52.87 -19.71 24.01
CA LEU A 88 -53.03 -20.04 22.59
C LEU A 88 -54.00 -19.09 21.86
N SER A 89 -55.02 -18.57 22.56
CA SER A 89 -56.02 -17.67 22.02
C SER A 89 -55.56 -16.22 21.85
N ARG A 90 -54.61 -15.71 22.65
CA ARG A 90 -54.06 -14.35 22.46
C ARG A 90 -52.96 -14.30 21.41
N ALA A 91 -52.18 -15.37 21.26
CA ALA A 91 -51.04 -15.43 20.36
C ALA A 91 -51.43 -15.27 18.87
N ILE A 92 -52.65 -15.69 18.50
CA ILE A 92 -53.13 -15.60 17.10
C ILE A 92 -53.51 -14.15 16.71
N PHE A 93 -53.89 -13.31 17.68
CA PHE A 93 -54.38 -11.95 17.41
C PHE A 93 -53.41 -10.84 17.84
N SER A 94 -52.34 -11.14 18.59
CA SER A 94 -51.33 -10.15 18.93
C SER A 94 -50.37 -9.90 17.77
N LYS A 95 -49.97 -8.64 17.58
CA LYS A 95 -48.86 -8.31 16.69
C LYS A 95 -47.61 -9.01 17.20
N GLY A 96 -46.91 -9.74 16.32
CA GLY A 96 -45.61 -10.33 16.65
C GLY A 96 -44.61 -9.27 17.13
N VAL A 97 -43.54 -9.69 17.78
CA VAL A 97 -42.48 -8.81 18.31
C VAL A 97 -42.01 -7.82 17.25
N GLY A 98 -41.76 -8.29 16.02
CA GLY A 98 -41.36 -7.42 14.91
C GLY A 98 -42.40 -6.36 14.52
N GLY A 99 -43.68 -6.72 14.47
CA GLY A 99 -44.76 -5.77 14.16
C GLY A 99 -44.95 -4.71 15.25
N SER A 100 -44.84 -5.12 16.52
CA SER A 100 -44.89 -4.21 17.67
C SER A 100 -43.66 -3.29 17.71
N MET A 101 -42.48 -3.82 17.38
CA MET A 101 -41.26 -3.03 17.30
C MET A 101 -41.31 -2.01 16.16
N GLN A 102 -41.83 -2.41 15.00
CA GLN A 102 -42.05 -1.50 13.87
C GLN A 102 -42.99 -0.34 14.23
N GLU A 103 -44.06 -0.61 14.97
CA GLU A 103 -44.98 0.43 15.42
C GLU A 103 -44.31 1.39 16.41
N TRP A 104 -43.53 0.86 17.36
CA TRP A 104 -42.74 1.67 18.29
C TRP A 104 -41.72 2.55 17.56
N VAL A 105 -40.91 1.97 16.65
CA VAL A 105 -39.95 2.72 15.82
C VAL A 105 -40.66 3.83 15.04
N ARG A 106 -41.82 3.56 14.45
CA ARG A 106 -42.60 4.56 13.72
C ARG A 106 -43.09 5.67 14.63
N ALA A 107 -43.50 5.36 15.86
CA ALA A 107 -43.93 6.34 16.84
C ALA A 107 -42.77 7.22 17.34
N VAL A 108 -41.58 6.64 17.52
CA VAL A 108 -40.34 7.37 17.83
C VAL A 108 -39.99 8.31 16.69
N VAL A 109 -39.88 7.82 15.44
CA VAL A 109 -39.55 8.64 14.26
C VAL A 109 -40.53 9.79 14.07
N ARG A 110 -41.84 9.56 14.24
CA ARG A 110 -42.84 10.64 14.23
C ARG A 110 -42.59 11.73 15.28
N GLY A 111 -42.07 11.36 16.44
CA GLY A 111 -41.72 12.32 17.48
C GLY A 111 -40.45 13.12 17.17
N LEU A 112 -39.59 12.62 16.28
CA LEU A 112 -38.40 13.34 15.84
C LEU A 112 -38.75 14.46 14.85
N GLN A 113 -39.85 14.30 14.11
CA GLN A 113 -40.30 15.25 13.09
C GLN A 113 -40.53 16.64 13.71
N GLY A 114 -39.92 17.67 13.11
CA GLY A 114 -39.97 19.07 13.59
C GLY A 114 -38.89 19.45 14.61
N GLY A 115 -38.06 18.52 15.06
CA GLY A 115 -36.86 18.82 15.84
C GLY A 115 -35.71 19.39 15.01
N ARG A 116 -34.67 19.93 15.67
CA ARG A 116 -33.44 20.36 14.98
C ARG A 116 -32.74 19.17 14.32
N ALA A 117 -32.34 19.34 13.07
CA ALA A 117 -31.79 18.27 12.23
C ALA A 117 -30.64 17.49 12.89
N ALA A 118 -29.68 18.17 13.53
CA ALA A 118 -28.58 17.51 14.25
C ALA A 118 -29.04 16.57 15.39
N MET A 119 -30.09 16.95 16.13
CA MET A 119 -30.63 16.12 17.22
C MET A 119 -31.42 14.94 16.67
N ARG A 120 -32.19 15.16 15.60
CA ARG A 120 -32.86 14.07 14.89
C ARG A 120 -31.84 13.05 14.38
N LEU A 121 -30.76 13.52 13.76
CA LEU A 121 -29.68 12.67 13.26
C LEU A 121 -29.05 11.82 14.37
N ALA A 122 -28.76 12.41 15.54
CA ALA A 122 -28.23 11.66 16.69
C ALA A 122 -29.19 10.57 17.18
N CYS A 123 -30.47 10.92 17.34
CA CYS A 123 -31.50 9.97 17.77
C CYS A 123 -31.71 8.85 16.75
N CYS A 124 -31.80 9.19 15.46
CA CYS A 124 -31.94 8.23 14.36
C CYS A 124 -30.71 7.34 14.20
N THR A 125 -29.50 7.87 14.42
CA THR A 125 -28.26 7.09 14.42
C THR A 125 -28.29 6.03 15.53
N GLY A 126 -28.67 6.41 16.75
CA GLY A 126 -28.85 5.47 17.86
C GLY A 126 -29.89 4.40 17.57
N LEU A 127 -31.04 4.82 17.01
CA LEU A 127 -32.12 3.93 16.62
C LEU A 127 -31.67 2.93 15.53
N LEU A 128 -30.97 3.41 14.49
CA LEU A 128 -30.46 2.59 13.40
C LEU A 128 -29.40 1.59 13.88
N LEU A 129 -28.51 2.00 14.78
CA LEU A 129 -27.53 1.09 15.40
C LEU A 129 -28.25 -0.01 16.20
N GLY A 130 -29.24 0.35 17.02
CA GLY A 130 -30.04 -0.61 17.77
C GLY A 130 -30.78 -1.59 16.86
N VAL A 131 -31.29 -1.10 15.73
CA VAL A 131 -31.90 -1.93 14.69
C VAL A 131 -30.92 -2.95 14.10
N LYS A 132 -29.70 -2.52 13.76
CA LYS A 132 -28.69 -3.37 13.14
C LYS A 132 -28.13 -4.43 14.10
N ASP A 133 -28.24 -4.21 15.40
CA ASP A 133 -27.95 -5.23 16.42
C ASP A 133 -28.94 -6.42 16.36
N PHE A 134 -30.11 -6.28 15.71
CA PHE A 134 -31.14 -7.32 15.59
C PHE A 134 -31.65 -7.51 14.14
N PRO A 135 -30.93 -8.27 13.30
CA PRO A 135 -31.26 -8.41 11.88
C PRO A 135 -32.62 -9.10 11.62
N GLN A 136 -33.19 -9.78 12.61
CA GLN A 136 -34.43 -10.58 12.46
C GLN A 136 -35.72 -9.75 12.44
N ILE A 137 -35.68 -8.49 12.83
CA ILE A 137 -36.89 -7.67 13.06
C ILE A 137 -37.47 -7.06 11.74
N GLY A 138 -36.86 -7.34 10.58
CA GLY A 138 -37.47 -7.15 9.25
C GLY A 138 -37.30 -5.77 8.59
N THR A 139 -38.12 -5.45 7.59
CA THR A 139 -38.00 -4.27 6.68
C THR A 139 -38.54 -2.95 7.26
N ALA A 140 -38.94 -2.95 8.52
CA ALA A 140 -39.59 -1.85 9.21
C ALA A 140 -38.78 -0.55 9.32
N TYR A 141 -37.49 -0.63 9.03
CA TYR A 141 -36.50 0.42 9.32
C TYR A 141 -36.29 1.41 8.19
N GLY A 142 -36.92 1.18 7.03
CA GLY A 142 -36.80 2.10 5.90
C GLY A 142 -37.07 3.55 6.29
N LYS A 143 -38.03 3.81 7.19
CA LYS A 143 -38.31 5.16 7.69
C LYS A 143 -37.21 5.78 8.54
N VAL A 144 -36.47 4.97 9.32
CA VAL A 144 -35.33 5.46 10.10
C VAL A 144 -34.19 5.83 9.15
N GLU A 145 -33.94 4.97 8.17
CA GLU A 145 -32.94 5.23 7.12
C GLU A 145 -33.26 6.53 6.34
N ASP A 146 -34.52 6.72 5.95
CA ASP A 146 -34.97 7.91 5.24
C ASP A 146 -34.81 9.17 6.11
N GLU A 147 -35.17 9.08 7.39
CA GLU A 147 -35.01 10.20 8.33
C GLU A 147 -33.54 10.53 8.61
N VAL A 148 -32.63 9.56 8.64
CA VAL A 148 -31.17 9.83 8.72
C VAL A 148 -30.71 10.67 7.53
N ILE A 149 -31.15 10.31 6.32
CA ILE A 149 -30.80 11.01 5.09
C ILE A 149 -31.38 12.43 5.10
N ILE A 150 -32.66 12.59 5.42
CA ILE A 150 -33.33 13.89 5.48
C ILE A 150 -32.67 14.78 6.54
N ALA A 151 -32.40 14.25 7.73
CA ALA A 151 -31.77 15.01 8.81
C ALA A 151 -30.36 15.47 8.44
N LEU A 152 -29.56 14.63 7.76
CA LEU A 152 -28.25 15.05 7.29
C LEU A 152 -28.34 16.08 6.15
N ALA A 153 -29.25 15.90 5.20
CA ALA A 153 -29.46 16.84 4.10
C ALA A 153 -29.81 18.24 4.62
N GLU A 154 -30.74 18.33 5.57
CA GLU A 154 -31.09 19.60 6.22
C GLU A 154 -29.89 20.25 6.93
N VAL A 155 -29.06 19.47 7.64
CA VAL A 155 -27.82 20.00 8.23
C VAL A 155 -26.88 20.51 7.14
N MET A 156 -26.73 19.81 6.02
CA MET A 156 -25.83 20.24 4.95
C MET A 156 -26.31 21.52 4.25
N ASP A 157 -27.62 21.66 4.04
CA ASP A 157 -28.22 22.84 3.41
C ASP A 157 -27.94 24.12 4.22
N ASP A 158 -27.93 24.01 5.54
CA ASP A 158 -27.59 25.10 6.47
C ASP A 158 -26.14 25.60 6.28
N TYR A 159 -25.21 24.75 5.83
CA TYR A 159 -23.79 25.08 5.64
C TYR A 159 -23.37 25.28 4.19
N ASN A 160 -24.21 24.94 3.22
CA ASN A 160 -23.89 25.10 1.82
C ASN A 160 -23.87 26.60 1.46
N SER A 161 -22.69 27.14 1.15
CA SER A 161 -22.43 28.57 0.95
C SER A 161 -22.86 29.10 -0.43
N ASP A 162 -23.26 28.20 -1.33
CA ASP A 162 -23.73 28.52 -2.69
C ASP A 162 -25.13 29.15 -2.72
N THR A 163 -25.82 29.20 -1.58
CA THR A 163 -27.02 30.02 -1.45
C THR A 163 -26.62 31.49 -1.43
N GLY A 164 -27.20 32.29 -2.34
CA GLY A 164 -26.77 33.66 -2.65
C GLY A 164 -26.53 34.53 -1.41
N ASP A 165 -25.61 35.50 -1.54
CA ASP A 165 -25.05 36.30 -0.44
C ASP A 165 -26.07 36.89 0.54
N TRP A 166 -27.31 37.11 0.10
CA TRP A 166 -28.38 37.61 0.95
C TRP A 166 -28.86 36.60 2.02
N GLU A 167 -28.86 35.30 1.74
CA GLU A 167 -29.28 34.29 2.74
C GLU A 167 -28.29 34.17 3.90
N LYS A 168 -27.00 34.48 3.67
CA LYS A 168 -25.95 34.43 4.69
C LYS A 168 -26.20 35.40 5.84
N GLU A 169 -26.91 36.50 5.61
CA GLU A 169 -27.22 37.51 6.63
C GLU A 169 -28.32 37.04 7.60
N PHE A 170 -29.20 36.12 7.17
CA PHE A 170 -30.31 35.61 7.99
C PHE A 170 -30.02 34.25 8.63
N ARG A 171 -28.91 33.61 8.26
CA ARG A 171 -28.50 32.36 8.90
C ARG A 171 -27.97 32.69 10.29
N PRO A 172 -28.43 31.98 11.34
CA PRO A 172 -27.75 32.05 12.63
C PRO A 172 -26.27 31.77 12.40
N GLN A 173 -25.37 32.42 13.13
CA GLN A 173 -23.94 32.06 13.08
C GLN A 173 -23.83 30.61 13.55
N ILE A 174 -23.84 29.67 12.60
CA ILE A 174 -23.76 28.26 12.94
C ILE A 174 -22.28 27.98 13.14
N ASP A 175 -21.95 27.62 14.37
CA ASP A 175 -20.61 27.24 14.73
C ASP A 175 -20.19 26.03 13.86
N GLU A 176 -19.11 26.19 13.11
CA GLU A 176 -18.39 25.13 12.39
C GLU A 176 -18.23 23.78 13.15
N PRO A 177 -18.06 23.74 14.49
CA PRO A 177 -18.07 22.49 15.24
C PRO A 177 -19.33 21.65 15.07
N LEU A 178 -20.52 22.23 14.86
CA LEU A 178 -21.76 21.44 14.75
C LEU A 178 -21.80 20.56 13.50
N LEU A 179 -21.36 21.08 12.34
CA LEU A 179 -21.23 20.26 11.12
C LEU A 179 -20.27 19.10 11.36
N SER A 180 -19.09 19.36 11.92
CA SER A 180 -18.12 18.30 12.20
C SER A 180 -18.68 17.22 13.14
N LEU A 181 -19.42 17.61 14.19
CA LEU A 181 -20.08 16.67 15.10
C LEU A 181 -21.18 15.84 14.41
N THR A 182 -21.97 16.45 13.52
CA THR A 182 -23.01 15.72 12.77
C THR A 182 -22.42 14.77 11.74
N LEU A 183 -21.30 15.12 11.11
CA LEU A 183 -20.56 14.22 10.22
C LEU A 183 -19.94 13.04 10.98
N ILE A 184 -19.46 13.25 12.21
CA ILE A 184 -19.04 12.16 13.11
C ILE A 184 -20.20 11.20 13.36
N LEU A 185 -21.41 11.70 13.63
CA LEU A 185 -22.60 10.86 13.80
C LEU A 185 -22.97 10.14 12.50
N ALA A 186 -22.98 10.85 11.37
CA ALA A 186 -23.28 10.30 10.05
C ALA A 186 -22.31 9.18 9.68
N SER A 187 -21.04 9.28 10.06
CA SER A 187 -20.03 8.24 9.83
C SER A 187 -20.34 6.91 10.53
N GLN A 188 -21.17 6.92 11.58
CA GLN A 188 -21.62 5.72 12.27
C GLN A 188 -22.87 5.10 11.64
N SER A 189 -23.75 5.90 11.02
CA SER A 189 -25.04 5.46 10.50
C SER A 189 -25.06 5.24 8.99
N LEU A 190 -24.48 6.14 8.19
CA LEU A 190 -24.56 6.08 6.73
C LEU A 190 -23.95 4.81 6.13
N PRO A 191 -22.80 4.27 6.61
CA PRO A 191 -22.27 3.01 6.08
C PRO A 191 -23.18 1.79 6.30
N LEU A 192 -24.22 1.93 7.14
CA LEU A 192 -25.21 0.88 7.41
C LEU A 192 -26.43 0.97 6.48
N LEU A 193 -26.55 2.05 5.70
CA LEU A 193 -27.65 2.30 4.78
C LEU A 193 -27.42 1.63 3.41
N PRO A 194 -28.49 1.25 2.69
CA PRO A 194 -28.37 0.81 1.31
C PRO A 194 -27.77 1.92 0.42
N LYS A 195 -26.81 1.56 -0.44
CA LYS A 195 -26.16 2.46 -1.41
C LYS A 195 -27.17 3.30 -2.23
N ALA A 196 -28.26 2.67 -2.69
CA ALA A 196 -29.31 3.32 -3.47
C ALA A 196 -30.07 4.44 -2.73
N LYS A 197 -30.05 4.46 -1.40
CA LYS A 197 -30.64 5.56 -0.63
C LYS A 197 -29.65 6.71 -0.43
N LEU A 198 -28.36 6.40 -0.29
CA LEU A 198 -27.30 7.39 -0.12
C LEU A 198 -27.19 8.33 -1.33
N THR A 199 -27.51 7.84 -2.53
CA THR A 199 -27.53 8.66 -3.76
C THR A 199 -28.59 9.78 -3.76
N ALA A 200 -29.50 9.79 -2.78
CA ALA A 200 -30.42 10.92 -2.58
C ALA A 200 -29.76 12.14 -1.93
N LEU A 201 -28.59 11.97 -1.29
CA LEU A 201 -27.82 13.06 -0.72
C LEU A 201 -27.03 13.81 -1.80
N PRO A 202 -26.74 15.11 -1.60
CA PRO A 202 -25.78 15.83 -2.43
C PRO A 202 -24.35 15.34 -2.13
N LEU A 203 -23.96 14.23 -2.78
CA LEU A 203 -22.74 13.49 -2.46
C LEU A 203 -21.44 14.31 -2.63
N SER A 204 -21.36 15.21 -3.61
CA SER A 204 -20.15 16.03 -3.84
C SER A 204 -19.93 17.04 -2.67
N PRO A 205 -20.93 17.85 -2.28
CA PRO A 205 -20.83 18.65 -1.05
C PRO A 205 -20.53 17.83 0.20
N LEU A 206 -21.15 16.64 0.35
CA LEU A 206 -20.89 15.75 1.48
C LEU A 206 -19.41 15.32 1.55
N THR A 207 -18.85 14.89 0.42
CA THR A 207 -17.43 14.53 0.29
C THR A 207 -16.53 15.72 0.63
N GLY A 208 -16.87 16.92 0.16
CA GLY A 208 -16.14 18.15 0.49
C GLY A 208 -16.14 18.45 1.99
N PHE A 209 -17.30 18.37 2.65
CA PHE A 209 -17.39 18.60 4.09
C PHE A 209 -16.64 17.54 4.90
N LEU A 210 -16.79 16.26 4.55
CA LEU A 210 -16.07 15.16 5.22
C LEU A 210 -14.55 15.32 5.09
N THR A 211 -14.07 15.64 3.88
CA THR A 211 -12.65 15.88 3.61
C THR A 211 -12.14 17.07 4.43
N SER A 212 -12.90 18.16 4.48
CA SER A 212 -12.57 19.34 5.30
C SER A 212 -12.51 19.00 6.80
N THR A 213 -13.46 18.21 7.31
CA THR A 213 -13.45 17.76 8.71
C THR A 213 -12.24 16.88 9.02
N ILE A 214 -11.86 15.97 8.12
CA ILE A 214 -10.63 15.17 8.27
C ILE A 214 -9.39 16.08 8.24
N ALA A 215 -9.33 17.04 7.31
CA ALA A 215 -8.23 17.99 7.22
C ALA A 215 -8.05 18.77 8.53
N LYS A 216 -9.15 19.27 9.11
CA LYS A 216 -9.17 19.98 10.39
C LYS A 216 -8.78 19.09 11.57
N ALA A 217 -9.17 17.81 11.56
CA ALA A 217 -8.74 16.85 12.58
C ALA A 217 -7.21 16.69 12.61
N PHE A 218 -6.54 16.84 11.46
CA PHE A 218 -5.09 16.86 11.34
C PHE A 218 -4.50 18.28 11.37
N HIS A 219 -5.26 19.29 11.82
CA HIS A 219 -4.82 20.70 11.81
C HIS A 219 -4.24 21.14 10.45
N GLU A 220 -4.85 20.67 9.37
CA GLU A 220 -4.41 20.85 7.97
C GLU A 220 -2.93 20.49 7.71
N GLY A 221 -2.41 19.53 8.47
CA GLY A 221 -1.01 19.08 8.40
C GLY A 221 -0.01 19.95 9.14
N MET A 222 -0.45 20.98 9.87
CA MET A 222 0.44 21.94 10.56
C MET A 222 0.71 21.59 12.04
N PHE A 223 0.27 20.42 12.50
CA PHE A 223 0.37 20.04 13.92
C PHE A 223 1.81 19.80 14.41
N LEU A 224 2.78 19.66 13.49
CA LEU A 224 4.21 19.50 13.81
C LEU A 224 4.96 20.84 13.87
N ARG A 225 4.47 21.87 13.16
CA ARG A 225 5.08 23.21 13.10
C ARG A 225 5.16 23.92 14.44
N THR A 226 4.21 23.67 15.34
CA THR A 226 4.07 24.37 16.63
C THR A 226 5.16 24.01 17.65
N ARG A 227 6.17 23.20 17.31
CA ARG A 227 7.23 22.75 18.24
C ARG A 227 8.10 23.87 18.82
N LEU A 228 8.19 25.02 18.15
CA LEU A 228 8.89 26.20 18.71
C LEU A 228 8.10 26.87 19.84
N ASP A 229 6.85 26.48 20.03
CA ASP A 229 5.95 27.00 21.05
C ASP A 229 5.91 26.04 22.26
N PRO A 230 6.05 26.54 23.51
CA PRO A 230 5.86 25.72 24.71
C PRO A 230 4.50 25.00 24.77
N SER A 231 3.51 25.41 23.98
CA SER A 231 2.19 24.76 23.86
C SER A 231 2.14 23.55 22.92
N PHE A 232 3.26 23.13 22.30
CA PHE A 232 3.27 21.99 21.36
C PHE A 232 2.63 20.72 21.91
N GLU A 233 3.00 20.33 23.13
CA GLU A 233 2.47 19.13 23.78
C GLU A 233 0.98 19.25 24.05
N GLU A 234 0.51 20.43 24.46
CA GLU A 234 -0.91 20.71 24.67
C GLU A 234 -1.70 20.63 23.35
N VAL A 235 -1.14 21.11 22.24
CA VAL A 235 -1.77 21.02 20.91
C VAL A 235 -1.86 19.56 20.46
N VAL A 236 -0.79 18.79 20.56
CA VAL A 236 -0.78 17.36 20.20
C VAL A 236 -1.75 16.57 21.09
N GLN A 237 -1.79 16.85 22.38
CA GLN A 237 -2.70 16.18 23.31
C GLN A 237 -4.16 16.58 23.05
N SER A 238 -4.42 17.85 22.75
CA SER A 238 -5.75 18.35 22.38
C SER A 238 -6.25 17.71 21.08
N LEU A 239 -5.40 17.62 20.06
CA LEU A 239 -5.74 16.99 18.79
C LEU A 239 -5.98 15.49 18.95
N SER A 240 -5.09 14.77 19.65
CA SER A 240 -5.23 13.33 19.88
C SER A 240 -6.47 12.97 20.68
N THR A 241 -6.88 13.83 21.62
CA THR A 241 -8.09 13.66 22.42
C THR A 241 -9.37 14.18 21.73
N SER A 242 -9.23 14.86 20.59
CA SER A 242 -10.38 15.46 19.90
C SER A 242 -11.40 14.41 19.41
N PRO A 243 -12.71 14.71 19.43
CA PRO A 243 -13.73 13.81 18.91
C PRO A 243 -13.52 13.41 17.44
N ALA A 244 -13.01 14.35 16.63
CA ALA A 244 -12.79 14.11 15.21
C ALA A 244 -11.67 13.08 14.99
N MET A 245 -10.56 13.18 15.74
CA MET A 245 -9.45 12.22 15.68
C MET A 245 -9.92 10.79 16.01
N HIS A 246 -10.73 10.63 17.06
CA HIS A 246 -11.30 9.33 17.42
C HIS A 246 -12.27 8.77 16.36
N ALA A 247 -12.91 9.64 15.58
CA ALA A 247 -13.87 9.26 14.54
C ALA A 247 -13.25 9.09 13.15
N LEU A 248 -11.95 9.31 12.98
CA LEU A 248 -11.29 9.35 11.66
C LEU A 248 -11.49 8.08 10.83
N ALA A 249 -11.47 6.91 11.44
CA ALA A 249 -11.73 5.66 10.72
C ALA A 249 -13.15 5.62 10.13
N GLY A 250 -14.15 6.08 10.90
CA GLY A 250 -15.53 6.19 10.43
C GLY A 250 -15.67 7.25 9.33
N LEU A 251 -15.10 8.44 9.54
CA LEU A 251 -15.12 9.53 8.57
C LEU A 251 -14.48 9.12 7.25
N SER A 252 -13.31 8.48 7.30
CA SER A 252 -12.59 8.02 6.10
C SER A 252 -13.35 6.93 5.36
N LYS A 253 -13.99 6.01 6.09
CA LYS A 253 -14.87 4.99 5.50
C LYS A 253 -16.07 5.63 4.81
N LEU A 254 -16.62 6.70 5.39
CA LEU A 254 -17.73 7.41 4.77
C LEU A 254 -17.28 8.18 3.53
N VAL A 255 -16.11 8.85 3.54
CA VAL A 255 -15.52 9.48 2.33
C VAL A 255 -15.29 8.45 1.23
N ALA A 256 -14.71 7.29 1.57
CA ALA A 256 -14.52 6.20 0.63
C ALA A 256 -15.87 5.79 -0.02
N LEU A 257 -16.89 5.52 0.80
CA LEU A 257 -18.22 5.17 0.31
C LEU A 257 -18.87 6.26 -0.55
N THR A 258 -18.73 7.55 -0.19
CA THR A 258 -19.31 8.64 -0.98
C THR A 258 -18.58 8.82 -2.31
N LEU A 259 -17.25 8.66 -2.34
CA LEU A 259 -16.47 8.70 -3.58
C LEU A 259 -16.77 7.52 -4.49
N GLU A 260 -16.87 6.30 -3.96
CA GLU A 260 -17.29 5.11 -4.71
C GLU A 260 -18.62 5.37 -5.42
N LEU A 261 -19.63 5.84 -4.67
CA LEU A 261 -20.94 6.17 -5.24
C LEU A 261 -20.88 7.31 -6.25
N LEU A 262 -20.08 8.35 -6.00
CA LEU A 262 -19.91 9.46 -6.94
C LEU A 262 -19.28 9.01 -8.25
N ILE A 263 -18.25 8.17 -8.19
CA ILE A 263 -17.56 7.64 -9.38
C ILE A 263 -18.49 6.70 -10.17
N GLU A 264 -19.29 5.88 -9.47
CA GLU A 264 -20.27 5.00 -10.11
C GLU A 264 -21.43 5.76 -10.77
N THR A 265 -21.85 6.90 -10.20
CA THR A 265 -23.10 7.59 -10.61
C THR A 265 -22.89 8.89 -11.40
N SER A 266 -21.69 9.50 -11.34
CA SER A 266 -21.43 10.83 -11.88
C SER A 266 -20.08 10.93 -12.59
N VAL A 267 -20.06 11.61 -13.74
CA VAL A 267 -18.82 11.93 -14.47
C VAL A 267 -17.88 12.80 -13.63
N ARG A 268 -18.43 13.59 -12.69
CA ARG A 268 -17.64 14.44 -11.78
C ARG A 268 -17.02 13.66 -10.62
N GLY A 269 -17.37 12.39 -10.42
CA GLY A 269 -16.87 11.63 -9.28
C GLY A 269 -15.34 11.50 -9.25
N VAL A 270 -14.69 11.39 -10.41
CA VAL A 270 -13.23 11.39 -10.51
C VAL A 270 -12.64 12.73 -10.10
N GLN A 271 -13.29 13.84 -10.46
CA GLN A 271 -12.86 15.19 -10.07
C GLN A 271 -12.97 15.38 -8.55
N ASP A 272 -14.08 14.97 -7.93
CA ASP A 272 -14.27 15.03 -6.48
C ASP A 272 -13.22 14.15 -5.75
N ALA A 273 -12.92 12.96 -6.30
CA ALA A 273 -11.86 12.10 -5.80
C ALA A 273 -10.48 12.79 -5.87
N CYS A 274 -10.16 13.44 -6.99
CA CYS A 274 -8.91 14.18 -7.13
C CYS A 274 -8.81 15.35 -6.15
N ILE A 275 -9.87 16.13 -5.95
CA ILE A 275 -9.87 17.22 -4.95
C ILE A 275 -9.63 16.67 -3.55
N THR A 276 -10.26 15.53 -3.23
CA THR A 276 -10.08 14.85 -1.95
C THR A 276 -8.64 14.39 -1.74
N ILE A 277 -8.06 13.69 -2.72
CA ILE A 277 -6.67 13.23 -2.65
C ILE A 277 -5.69 14.40 -2.66
N GLN A 278 -5.93 15.47 -3.41
CA GLN A 278 -5.10 16.70 -3.37
C GLN A 278 -5.11 17.34 -1.99
N THR A 279 -6.26 17.33 -1.29
CA THR A 279 -6.32 17.82 0.08
C THR A 279 -5.43 16.97 1.01
N PHE A 280 -5.46 15.64 0.86
CA PHE A 280 -4.54 14.76 1.58
C PHE A 280 -3.07 14.96 1.18
N GLN A 281 -2.78 15.23 -0.09
CA GLN A 281 -1.45 15.55 -0.57
C GLN A 281 -0.90 16.83 0.08
N ILE A 282 -1.74 17.87 0.21
CA ILE A 282 -1.37 19.12 0.88
C ILE A 282 -1.06 18.86 2.36
N ILE A 283 -1.91 18.09 3.05
CA ILE A 283 -1.68 17.72 4.45
C ILE A 283 -0.36 16.94 4.60
N ALA A 284 -0.17 15.91 3.76
CA ALA A 284 1.01 15.06 3.80
C ALA A 284 2.30 15.84 3.48
N SER A 285 2.28 16.75 2.50
CA SER A 285 3.46 17.56 2.15
C SER A 285 3.82 18.58 3.24
N ARG A 286 2.84 19.19 3.92
CA ARG A 286 3.09 20.04 5.10
C ARG A 286 3.70 19.23 6.24
N ILE A 287 3.15 18.05 6.52
CA ILE A 287 3.70 17.13 7.53
C ILE A 287 5.13 16.71 7.18
N GLU A 288 5.41 16.41 5.91
CA GLU A 288 6.76 16.09 5.45
C GLU A 288 7.73 17.24 5.75
N GLN A 289 7.37 18.47 5.37
CA GLN A 289 8.19 19.66 5.58
C GLN A 289 8.46 19.89 7.08
N ASP A 290 7.42 19.81 7.91
CA ASP A 290 7.54 20.00 9.35
C ASP A 290 8.33 18.85 10.01
N TRP A 291 8.14 17.61 9.54
CA TRP A 291 8.87 16.45 10.03
C TRP A 291 10.37 16.59 9.77
N ARG A 292 10.76 16.98 8.54
CA ARG A 292 12.16 17.24 8.17
C ARG A 292 12.80 18.33 9.03
N ALA A 293 12.04 19.38 9.36
CA ALA A 293 12.52 20.45 10.24
C ALA A 293 12.58 20.04 11.72
N SER A 294 11.99 18.90 12.09
CA SER A 294 11.90 18.44 13.47
C SER A 294 13.10 17.57 13.88
N GLN A 295 13.47 17.65 15.16
CA GLN A 295 14.46 16.72 15.75
C GLN A 295 13.94 15.28 15.85
N PHE A 296 12.66 15.02 15.53
CA PHE A 296 12.13 13.66 15.51
C PHE A 296 12.57 12.88 14.27
N ALA A 297 12.93 13.57 13.19
CA ALA A 297 13.45 12.92 11.99
C ALA A 297 14.79 12.20 12.24
N SER A 298 15.57 12.66 13.22
CA SER A 298 16.87 12.06 13.56
C SER A 298 16.77 10.83 14.48
N VAL A 299 15.62 10.62 15.12
CA VAL A 299 15.44 9.56 16.13
C VAL A 299 15.28 8.22 15.42
N ARG A 300 16.22 7.30 15.67
CA ARG A 300 16.17 5.96 15.09
C ARG A 300 15.33 5.04 15.96
N ASP A 301 15.59 5.09 17.26
CA ASP A 301 14.98 4.27 18.29
C ASP A 301 14.30 5.11 19.36
N GLU A 302 13.14 4.64 19.84
CA GLU A 302 12.35 5.31 20.89
C GLU A 302 13.12 5.44 22.22
N GLU A 303 14.17 4.64 22.42
CA GLU A 303 15.03 4.68 23.60
C GLU A 303 15.93 5.93 23.64
N GLU A 304 16.25 6.51 22.48
CA GLU A 304 17.07 7.72 22.36
C GLU A 304 16.32 8.99 22.81
N LEU A 305 14.99 8.91 22.92
CA LEU A 305 14.14 10.03 23.32
C LEU A 305 14.20 10.29 24.83
N PRO A 306 14.30 11.57 25.25
CA PRO A 306 14.04 11.99 26.62
C PRO A 306 12.68 11.49 27.12
N SER A 307 12.61 11.05 28.39
CA SER A 307 11.43 10.38 28.95
C SER A 307 10.14 11.21 28.93
N ASP A 308 10.26 12.53 29.03
CA ASP A 308 9.19 13.52 28.92
C ASP A 308 8.59 13.57 27.50
N THR A 309 9.41 13.43 26.47
CA THR A 309 8.96 13.52 25.06
C THR A 309 8.36 12.23 24.48
N LYS A 310 8.48 11.09 25.18
CA LYS A 310 8.07 9.78 24.66
C LYS A 310 6.57 9.68 24.39
N ASP A 311 5.73 10.20 25.30
CA ASP A 311 4.27 10.12 25.15
C ASP A 311 3.77 11.03 24.02
N THR A 312 4.38 12.22 23.88
CA THR A 312 4.13 13.13 22.75
C THR A 312 4.55 12.48 21.43
N TYR A 313 5.73 11.84 21.37
CA TYR A 313 6.21 11.12 20.19
C TYR A 313 5.27 9.97 19.79
N LYS A 314 4.80 9.17 20.76
CA LYS A 314 3.80 8.11 20.52
C LYS A 314 2.50 8.67 19.95
N SER A 315 2.04 9.80 20.48
CA SER A 315 0.82 10.47 20.02
C SER A 315 0.97 10.99 18.59
N ILE A 316 2.11 11.63 18.27
CA ILE A 316 2.46 12.04 16.90
C ILE A 316 2.46 10.83 15.97
N TRP A 317 3.13 9.75 16.36
CA TRP A 317 3.21 8.54 15.54
C TRP A 317 1.83 7.89 15.33
N LEU A 318 0.97 7.88 16.35
CA LEU A 318 -0.41 7.42 16.22
C LEU A 318 -1.20 8.29 15.21
N MET A 319 -1.04 9.61 15.25
CA MET A 319 -1.68 10.50 14.28
C MET A 319 -1.17 10.26 12.86
N LEU A 320 0.15 10.12 12.67
CA LEU A 320 0.75 9.82 11.36
C LEU A 320 0.27 8.49 10.77
N LYS A 321 0.19 7.44 11.60
CA LYS A 321 -0.38 6.14 11.20
C LYS A 321 -1.86 6.26 10.83
N THR A 322 -2.62 6.99 11.64
CA THR A 322 -4.05 7.21 11.38
C THR A 322 -4.24 7.95 10.06
N LEU A 323 -3.42 8.97 9.77
CA LEU A 323 -3.44 9.67 8.48
C LEU A 323 -3.12 8.73 7.31
N LEU A 324 -2.07 7.92 7.42
CA LEU A 324 -1.70 6.95 6.39
C LEU A 324 -2.87 5.97 6.12
N PHE A 325 -3.50 5.43 7.17
CA PHE A 325 -4.63 4.52 7.02
C PHE A 325 -5.86 5.18 6.40
N SER A 326 -6.16 6.43 6.76
CA SER A 326 -7.23 7.22 6.13
C SER A 326 -6.97 7.43 4.64
N ILE A 327 -5.73 7.82 4.26
CA ILE A 327 -5.33 8.02 2.86
C ILE A 327 -5.45 6.72 2.07
N VAL A 328 -4.92 5.62 2.61
CA VAL A 328 -4.99 4.29 1.96
C VAL A 328 -6.44 3.85 1.77
N MET A 329 -7.29 3.99 2.80
CA MET A 329 -8.70 3.60 2.73
C MET A 329 -9.47 4.38 1.66
N VAL A 330 -9.29 5.71 1.61
CA VAL A 330 -9.96 6.57 0.63
C VAL A 330 -9.41 6.31 -0.77
N SER A 331 -8.09 6.13 -0.91
CA SER A 331 -7.44 5.87 -2.20
C SER A 331 -7.82 4.50 -2.76
N ASP A 332 -7.92 3.45 -1.94
CA ASP A 332 -8.35 2.10 -2.37
C ASP A 332 -9.74 2.13 -2.99
N SER A 333 -10.66 2.82 -2.34
CA SER A 333 -12.04 2.95 -2.82
C SER A 333 -12.12 3.80 -4.10
N ALA A 334 -11.42 4.93 -4.16
CA ALA A 334 -11.41 5.79 -5.33
C ALA A 334 -10.77 5.09 -6.54
N LEU A 335 -9.56 4.55 -6.40
CA LEU A 335 -8.87 3.85 -7.48
C LEU A 335 -9.60 2.56 -7.89
N GLY A 336 -10.07 1.79 -6.91
CA GLY A 336 -10.84 0.56 -7.16
C GLY A 336 -12.11 0.81 -7.98
N SER A 337 -12.75 1.98 -7.81
CA SER A 337 -13.92 2.38 -8.60
C SER A 337 -13.52 2.87 -9.99
N VAL A 338 -12.44 3.65 -10.10
CA VAL A 338 -11.98 4.23 -11.36
C VAL A 338 -11.55 3.18 -12.39
N VAL A 339 -10.97 2.05 -11.96
CA VAL A 339 -10.57 0.95 -12.85
C VAL A 339 -11.74 0.42 -13.70
N TYR A 340 -12.98 0.50 -13.20
CA TYR A 340 -14.17 0.03 -13.93
C TYR A 340 -14.88 1.10 -14.75
N VAL A 341 -14.50 2.38 -14.61
CA VAL A 341 -15.08 3.46 -15.38
C VAL A 341 -14.45 3.46 -16.76
N ARG A 342 -15.23 3.13 -17.80
CA ARG A 342 -14.76 3.27 -19.18
C ARG A 342 -14.32 4.71 -19.42
N PRO A 343 -13.17 4.94 -20.10
CA PRO A 343 -12.80 6.27 -20.59
C PRO A 343 -13.98 6.79 -21.42
N GLN A 344 -14.75 7.72 -20.87
CA GLN A 344 -15.92 8.23 -21.57
C GLN A 344 -15.41 9.15 -22.68
N ALA A 345 -15.53 8.70 -23.92
CA ALA A 345 -15.19 9.46 -25.11
C ALA A 345 -16.16 10.64 -25.32
N LEU A 346 -16.14 11.68 -24.49
CA LEU A 346 -17.06 12.82 -24.66
C LEU A 346 -16.49 14.20 -24.27
N SER A 347 -16.60 15.09 -25.27
CA SER A 347 -16.74 16.55 -25.24
C SER A 347 -15.49 17.42 -24.95
N SER A 348 -15.01 18.05 -26.03
CA SER A 348 -13.74 18.79 -26.23
C SER A 348 -13.45 20.04 -25.37
N ASN A 349 -14.28 20.41 -24.39
CA ASN A 349 -14.23 21.78 -23.84
C ASN A 349 -14.06 21.92 -22.32
N GLN A 350 -13.83 20.85 -21.56
CA GLN A 350 -13.53 20.96 -20.12
C GLN A 350 -12.13 20.42 -19.81
N THR A 351 -11.43 21.09 -18.89
CA THR A 351 -10.18 20.64 -18.28
C THR A 351 -10.45 19.35 -17.52
N GLN A 352 -10.49 18.23 -18.25
CA GLN A 352 -10.86 16.94 -17.70
C GLN A 352 -9.72 16.41 -16.82
N VAL A 353 -10.07 16.15 -15.56
CA VAL A 353 -9.21 15.47 -14.60
C VAL A 353 -9.22 13.99 -14.99
N SER A 354 -8.06 13.44 -15.36
CA SER A 354 -7.93 12.04 -15.79
C SER A 354 -7.75 11.07 -14.62
N SER A 355 -8.01 9.79 -14.85
CA SER A 355 -7.65 8.71 -13.92
C SER A 355 -6.16 8.69 -13.60
N HIS A 356 -5.29 9.04 -14.57
CA HIS A 356 -3.85 9.21 -14.36
C HIS A 356 -3.53 10.33 -13.39
N THR A 357 -4.32 11.41 -13.39
CA THR A 357 -4.15 12.53 -12.44
C THR A 357 -4.46 12.06 -11.02
N LEU A 358 -5.53 11.30 -10.83
CA LEU A 358 -5.87 10.67 -9.55
C LEU A 358 -4.74 9.74 -9.08
N ALA A 359 -4.31 8.82 -9.93
CA ALA A 359 -3.23 7.88 -9.62
C ALA A 359 -1.92 8.59 -9.26
N LYS A 360 -1.53 9.61 -10.03
CA LYS A 360 -0.37 10.45 -9.75
C LYS A 360 -0.50 11.14 -8.39
N SER A 361 -1.64 11.75 -8.08
CA SER A 361 -1.87 12.39 -6.78
C SER A 361 -1.82 11.40 -5.62
N VAL A 362 -2.33 10.18 -5.78
CA VAL A 362 -2.22 9.12 -4.75
C VAL A 362 -0.75 8.75 -4.52
N LEU A 363 0.01 8.47 -5.59
CA LEU A 363 1.42 8.09 -5.50
C LEU A 363 2.28 9.21 -4.90
N GLN A 364 2.01 10.47 -5.22
CA GLN A 364 2.69 11.62 -4.63
C GLN A 364 2.31 11.80 -3.14
N THR A 365 1.04 11.63 -2.79
CA THR A 365 0.59 11.67 -1.39
C THR A 365 1.31 10.63 -0.54
N LEU A 366 1.41 9.40 -1.04
CA LEU A 366 2.15 8.32 -0.38
C LEU A 366 3.67 8.59 -0.35
N SER A 367 4.23 9.26 -1.37
CA SER A 367 5.64 9.69 -1.35
C SER A 367 5.93 10.66 -0.21
N HIS A 368 5.02 11.60 0.07
CA HIS A 368 5.17 12.55 1.18
C HIS A 368 5.17 11.84 2.55
N LEU A 369 4.52 10.68 2.64
CA LEU A 369 4.50 9.81 3.82
C LEU A 369 5.48 8.63 3.74
N SER A 370 6.45 8.65 2.82
CA SER A 370 7.40 7.54 2.61
C SER A 370 8.17 7.16 3.88
N PHE A 371 8.50 8.14 4.73
CA PHE A 371 9.14 7.93 6.04
C PHE A 371 8.24 7.22 7.05
N VAL A 372 6.91 7.31 6.90
CA VAL A 372 5.94 6.54 7.68
C VAL A 372 5.81 5.14 7.09
N VAL A 373 5.70 5.05 5.77
CA VAL A 373 5.57 3.81 5.00
C VAL A 373 6.76 2.86 5.21
N SER A 374 8.00 3.38 5.27
CA SER A 374 9.20 2.57 5.49
C SER A 374 9.18 1.83 6.83
N ARG A 375 8.55 2.40 7.86
CA ARG A 375 8.38 1.73 9.18
C ARG A 375 7.41 0.54 9.12
N PHE A 376 6.64 0.39 8.05
CA PHE A 376 5.82 -0.79 7.75
C PHE A 376 6.49 -1.76 6.76
N GLY A 377 7.81 -1.62 6.56
CA GLY A 377 8.59 -2.44 5.62
C GLY A 377 8.59 -1.91 4.18
N GLY A 378 8.05 -0.71 3.94
CA GLY A 378 7.96 -0.14 2.60
C GLY A 378 6.81 -0.73 1.76
N VAL A 379 6.73 -0.33 0.49
CA VAL A 379 5.70 -0.77 -0.46
C VAL A 379 6.02 -2.11 -1.14
N THR A 380 7.25 -2.58 -1.03
CA THR A 380 7.74 -3.82 -1.66
C THR A 380 7.87 -4.99 -0.69
N ALA A 381 7.61 -4.79 0.61
CA ALA A 381 7.68 -5.86 1.62
C ALA A 381 6.78 -7.06 1.24
N THR A 382 7.43 -8.20 1.03
CA THR A 382 6.76 -9.49 0.80
C THR A 382 6.21 -10.04 2.10
N ALA A 383 5.04 -10.70 2.05
CA ALA A 383 4.35 -11.25 3.23
C ALA A 383 5.09 -12.40 3.93
N THR A 384 6.26 -12.79 3.42
CA THR A 384 7.08 -13.91 3.90
C THR A 384 8.10 -13.53 4.97
N GLY A 385 8.19 -12.25 5.36
CA GLY A 385 9.02 -11.79 6.48
C GLY A 385 8.29 -11.86 7.84
N ASP A 386 9.06 -11.74 8.93
CA ASP A 386 8.55 -11.78 10.31
C ASP A 386 7.53 -10.67 10.63
N SER A 387 7.52 -9.60 9.83
CA SER A 387 6.48 -8.57 9.82
C SER A 387 5.80 -8.54 8.44
N PRO A 388 4.58 -9.10 8.29
CA PRO A 388 3.87 -8.98 7.02
C PRO A 388 3.60 -7.51 6.73
N GLY A 389 4.08 -7.03 5.57
CA GLY A 389 3.88 -5.65 5.13
C GLY A 389 2.39 -5.28 5.07
N PHE A 390 2.09 -3.98 5.09
CA PHE A 390 0.72 -3.47 5.06
C PHE A 390 0.05 -3.77 3.70
N VAL A 391 -0.79 -4.80 3.65
CA VAL A 391 -1.33 -5.37 2.41
C VAL A 391 -2.20 -4.38 1.64
N GLU A 392 -3.03 -3.61 2.34
CA GLU A 392 -3.91 -2.61 1.74
C GLU A 392 -3.10 -1.46 1.11
N LEU A 393 -2.01 -1.03 1.74
CA LEU A 393 -1.11 -0.04 1.15
C LEU A 393 -0.47 -0.57 -0.14
N ARG A 394 -0.03 -1.83 -0.15
CA ARG A 394 0.52 -2.46 -1.36
C ARG A 394 -0.52 -2.51 -2.48
N LYS A 395 -1.74 -2.93 -2.16
CA LYS A 395 -2.86 -2.96 -3.11
C LYS A 395 -3.07 -1.57 -3.73
N VAL A 396 -3.19 -0.53 -2.92
CA VAL A 396 -3.36 0.86 -3.41
C VAL A 396 -2.19 1.29 -4.27
N PHE A 397 -0.96 1.01 -3.83
CA PHE A 397 0.26 1.36 -4.54
C PHE A 397 0.31 0.74 -5.95
N TYR A 398 0.10 -0.57 -6.07
CA TYR A 398 0.14 -1.25 -7.37
C TYR A 398 -1.04 -0.86 -8.26
N ILE A 399 -2.26 -0.72 -7.71
CA ILE A 399 -3.41 -0.24 -8.52
C ILE A 399 -3.13 1.18 -9.06
N ALA A 400 -2.52 2.06 -8.27
CA ALA A 400 -2.19 3.40 -8.75
C ALA A 400 -1.14 3.35 -9.88
N LEU A 401 -0.12 2.49 -9.78
CA LEU A 401 0.87 2.30 -10.84
C LEU A 401 0.25 1.68 -12.10
N ASP A 402 -0.65 0.72 -11.95
CA ASP A 402 -1.38 0.09 -13.06
C ASP A 402 -2.25 1.13 -13.79
N VAL A 403 -2.99 1.96 -13.04
CA VAL A 403 -3.80 3.04 -13.62
C VAL A 403 -2.93 4.11 -14.31
N LEU A 404 -1.75 4.41 -13.75
CA LEU A 404 -0.82 5.38 -14.34
C LEU A 404 -0.13 4.84 -15.60
N SER A 405 0.17 3.55 -15.65
CA SER A 405 0.83 2.88 -16.78
C SER A 405 -0.13 2.38 -17.86
N ALA A 406 -1.44 2.38 -17.60
CA ALA A 406 -2.45 2.02 -18.58
C ALA A 406 -2.36 2.92 -19.83
N GLU A 407 -2.10 2.31 -20.98
CA GLU A 407 -2.08 2.98 -22.28
C GLU A 407 -3.49 3.44 -22.67
N GLU A 408 -3.66 4.74 -22.95
CA GLU A 408 -4.89 5.22 -23.58
C GLU A 408 -4.86 4.89 -25.07
N GLY A 409 -5.57 3.83 -25.46
CA GLY A 409 -5.64 3.34 -26.84
C GLY A 409 -6.07 4.36 -27.90
N ASP A 410 -6.60 5.53 -27.50
CA ASP A 410 -7.05 6.60 -28.41
C ASP A 410 -6.10 7.81 -28.49
N GLN A 411 -5.19 8.02 -27.52
CA GLN A 411 -4.33 9.22 -27.52
C GLN A 411 -3.16 9.17 -28.51
N GLN A 412 -2.79 7.97 -29.00
CA GLN A 412 -1.81 7.84 -30.09
C GLN A 412 -2.26 8.53 -31.38
N MET A 413 -3.56 8.77 -31.60
CA MET A 413 -4.04 9.45 -32.81
C MET A 413 -3.79 10.96 -32.84
N LEU A 414 -3.56 11.63 -31.70
CA LEU A 414 -3.44 13.09 -31.63
C LEU A 414 -2.00 13.61 -31.60
N GLY A 415 -1.00 12.74 -31.73
CA GLY A 415 0.41 13.12 -31.93
C GLY A 415 1.03 13.94 -30.79
N ARG A 416 0.47 13.89 -29.58
CA ARG A 416 1.10 14.45 -28.38
C ARG A 416 1.72 13.33 -27.56
N ASP A 417 3.04 13.29 -27.54
CA ASP A 417 3.85 12.37 -26.74
C ASP A 417 3.86 12.75 -25.25
N PHE A 418 2.69 12.90 -24.62
CA PHE A 418 2.65 13.18 -23.17
C PHE A 418 2.64 11.86 -22.39
N ASN A 419 3.83 11.36 -22.07
CA ASN A 419 3.98 10.17 -21.23
C ASN A 419 3.80 10.54 -19.75
N HIS A 420 2.62 10.23 -19.19
CA HIS A 420 2.29 10.49 -17.78
C HIS A 420 3.27 9.81 -16.80
N CYS A 421 3.75 8.61 -17.13
CA CYS A 421 4.75 7.89 -16.31
C CYS A 421 6.08 8.65 -16.28
N GLU A 422 6.56 9.13 -17.43
CA GLU A 422 7.79 9.92 -17.48
C GLU A 422 7.68 11.24 -16.74
N SER A 423 6.57 11.97 -16.89
CA SER A 423 6.36 13.22 -16.15
C SER A 423 6.39 12.94 -14.64
N PHE A 424 5.70 11.89 -14.18
CA PHE A 424 5.70 11.51 -12.77
C PHE A 424 7.11 11.14 -12.26
N VAL A 425 7.86 10.32 -12.99
CA VAL A 425 9.23 9.95 -12.60
C VAL A 425 10.16 11.16 -12.57
N LYS A 426 10.09 12.03 -13.57
CA LYS A 426 10.90 13.27 -13.62
C LYS A 426 10.60 14.16 -12.41
N ASP A 427 9.33 14.39 -12.09
CA ASP A 427 8.92 15.19 -10.93
C ASP A 427 9.49 14.60 -9.63
N MET A 428 9.34 13.29 -9.42
CA MET A 428 9.84 12.61 -8.21
C MET A 428 11.38 12.70 -8.08
N VAL A 429 12.11 12.52 -9.18
CA VAL A 429 13.59 12.59 -9.18
C VAL A 429 14.06 14.04 -8.96
N ILE A 430 13.39 15.03 -9.56
CA ILE A 430 13.70 16.45 -9.36
C ILE A 430 13.43 16.85 -7.91
N ASP A 431 12.31 16.42 -7.34
CA ASP A 431 11.98 16.67 -5.93
C ASP A 431 13.07 16.14 -5.00
N LEU A 432 13.57 14.91 -5.23
CA LEU A 432 14.70 14.35 -4.48
C LEU A 432 16.00 15.15 -4.63
N GLY A 433 16.25 15.73 -5.81
CA GLY A 433 17.47 16.48 -6.12
C GLY A 433 17.47 17.94 -5.65
N SER A 434 16.29 18.53 -5.50
CA SER A 434 16.11 19.90 -4.99
C SER A 434 16.48 20.04 -3.51
N ASP A 435 16.46 18.93 -2.77
CA ASP A 435 16.93 18.83 -1.40
C ASP A 435 18.47 18.83 -1.40
N THR A 436 19.09 20.00 -1.52
CA THR A 436 20.55 20.16 -1.44
C THR A 436 21.06 19.54 -0.14
N PHE A 437 21.76 18.42 -0.28
CA PHE A 437 22.43 17.70 0.80
C PHE A 437 23.34 18.67 1.57
N VAL A 438 22.95 19.06 2.78
CA VAL A 438 23.87 19.69 3.73
C VAL A 438 24.63 18.57 4.42
N PRO A 439 25.95 18.42 4.17
CA PRO A 439 26.73 17.34 4.77
C PRO A 439 26.74 17.47 6.29
N GLY A 440 26.25 16.44 7.00
CA GLY A 440 26.21 16.39 8.46
C GLY A 440 24.80 16.36 9.07
N ASP A 441 23.75 16.50 8.26
CA ASP A 441 22.37 16.54 8.75
C ASP A 441 21.75 15.15 8.86
N HIS A 442 20.97 14.93 9.93
CA HIS A 442 20.30 13.67 10.24
C HIS A 442 19.12 13.34 9.30
N SER A 443 18.96 14.11 8.20
CA SER A 443 18.04 13.92 7.08
C SER A 443 18.22 12.60 6.31
N GLY A 444 19.31 11.85 6.58
CA GLY A 444 19.65 10.62 5.87
C GLY A 444 18.53 9.58 5.84
N THR A 445 17.88 9.28 6.98
CA THR A 445 16.84 8.24 7.06
C THR A 445 15.57 8.62 6.30
N PHE A 446 15.17 9.88 6.42
CA PHE A 446 14.04 10.45 5.70
C PHE A 446 14.28 10.38 4.18
N GLN A 447 15.43 10.89 3.72
CA GLN A 447 15.77 10.90 2.30
C GLN A 447 15.90 9.48 1.75
N GLN A 448 16.48 8.56 2.52
CA GLN A 448 16.60 7.15 2.17
C GLN A 448 15.22 6.50 1.97
N ALA A 449 14.26 6.76 2.86
CA ALA A 449 12.89 6.26 2.71
C ALA A 449 12.20 6.82 1.45
N LYS A 450 12.37 8.12 1.18
CA LYS A 450 11.81 8.76 -0.02
C LYS A 450 12.45 8.25 -1.31
N THR A 451 13.76 8.05 -1.31
CA THR A 451 14.50 7.44 -2.43
C THR A 451 14.06 6.00 -2.64
N ALA A 452 13.96 5.18 -1.58
CA ALA A 452 13.51 3.79 -1.67
C ALA A 452 12.09 3.69 -2.26
N TYR A 453 11.17 4.54 -1.79
CA TYR A 453 9.82 4.64 -2.34
C TYR A 453 9.83 5.03 -3.83
N THR A 454 10.65 6.02 -4.20
CA THR A 454 10.79 6.48 -5.59
C THR A 454 11.33 5.39 -6.50
N LEU A 455 12.35 4.67 -6.05
CA LEU A 455 12.92 3.53 -6.79
C LEU A 455 11.88 2.40 -6.95
N ALA A 456 11.07 2.12 -5.93
CA ALA A 456 9.99 1.14 -6.03
C ALA A 456 8.93 1.54 -7.07
N CYS A 457 8.56 2.83 -7.16
CA CYS A 457 7.70 3.32 -8.25
C CYS A 457 8.36 3.11 -9.61
N ILE A 458 9.62 3.54 -9.75
CA ILE A 458 10.35 3.46 -11.02
C ILE A 458 10.46 2.02 -11.50
N GLU A 459 10.78 1.08 -10.60
CA GLU A 459 10.95 -0.35 -10.91
C GLU A 459 9.77 -0.90 -11.71
N GLN A 460 8.55 -0.58 -11.28
CA GLN A 460 7.31 -1.04 -11.92
C GLN A 460 6.99 -0.28 -13.21
N LEU A 461 7.40 0.99 -13.30
CA LEU A 461 7.13 1.86 -14.45
C LEU A 461 8.14 1.71 -15.59
N VAL A 462 9.30 1.08 -15.37
CA VAL A 462 10.35 0.91 -16.38
C VAL A 462 9.83 0.50 -17.77
N PRO A 463 8.90 -0.46 -17.92
CA PRO A 463 8.36 -0.83 -19.24
C PRO A 463 7.70 0.32 -20.00
N SER A 464 7.16 1.31 -19.28
CA SER A 464 6.46 2.48 -19.83
C SER A 464 7.36 3.71 -19.98
N LEU A 465 8.65 3.65 -19.64
CA LEU A 465 9.57 4.80 -19.70
C LEU A 465 10.39 4.82 -20.99
N GLY A 466 10.53 6.00 -21.59
CA GLY A 466 11.46 6.23 -22.68
C GLY A 466 12.93 6.21 -22.24
N VAL A 467 13.82 5.91 -23.20
CA VAL A 467 15.28 5.78 -22.97
C VAL A 467 15.89 7.05 -22.38
N SER A 468 15.45 8.23 -22.84
CA SER A 468 15.94 9.51 -22.32
C SER A 468 15.61 9.67 -20.84
N CYS A 469 14.41 9.28 -20.41
CA CYS A 469 14.04 9.28 -19.00
C CYS A 469 14.90 8.30 -18.19
N LEU A 470 15.14 7.10 -18.73
CA LEU A 470 16.00 6.09 -18.11
C LEU A 470 17.45 6.59 -17.94
N GLU A 471 18.03 7.20 -18.97
CA GLU A 471 19.43 7.66 -18.97
C GLU A 471 19.63 8.91 -18.10
N ASP A 472 18.78 9.94 -18.27
CA ASP A 472 19.00 11.24 -17.65
C ASP A 472 18.56 11.32 -16.20
N TYR A 473 17.57 10.51 -15.80
CA TYR A 473 16.95 10.59 -14.47
C TYR A 473 17.16 9.28 -13.68
N VAL A 474 16.66 8.16 -14.20
CA VAL A 474 16.63 6.90 -13.45
C VAL A 474 18.03 6.36 -13.17
N TRP A 475 18.90 6.30 -14.18
CA TRP A 475 20.25 5.79 -14.04
C TRP A 475 21.09 6.63 -13.08
N ARG A 476 20.98 7.96 -13.17
CA ARG A 476 21.66 8.89 -12.27
C ARG A 476 21.20 8.71 -10.82
N LEU A 477 19.91 8.45 -10.60
CA LEU A 477 19.38 8.17 -9.27
C LEU A 477 19.89 6.83 -8.71
N CYS A 478 19.97 5.77 -9.52
CA CYS A 478 20.38 4.45 -9.04
C CYS A 478 21.88 4.37 -8.71
N THR A 479 22.73 4.97 -9.56
CA THR A 479 24.19 4.79 -9.55
C THR A 479 24.85 4.92 -8.18
N PRO A 480 24.56 5.96 -7.35
CA PRO A 480 25.18 6.12 -6.03
C PRO A 480 24.89 4.96 -5.08
N TYR A 481 23.74 4.31 -5.22
CA TYR A 481 23.26 3.28 -4.30
C TYR A 481 23.63 1.87 -4.73
N LEU A 482 24.08 1.64 -5.97
CA LEU A 482 24.44 0.29 -6.43
C LEU A 482 25.69 -0.28 -5.75
N SER A 483 26.52 0.56 -5.14
CA SER A 483 27.75 0.13 -4.48
C SER A 483 27.73 0.32 -2.96
N ASP A 484 26.68 0.97 -2.42
CA ASP A 484 26.57 1.35 -1.02
C ASP A 484 25.47 0.56 -0.29
N PRO A 485 25.83 -0.48 0.49
CA PRO A 485 24.86 -1.27 1.26
C PRO A 485 24.41 -0.60 2.55
N SER A 486 24.84 0.64 2.86
CA SER A 486 24.57 1.31 4.14
C SER A 486 23.08 1.45 4.44
N HIS A 487 22.23 1.60 3.41
CA HIS A 487 20.78 1.56 3.54
C HIS A 487 20.20 0.43 2.69
N ARG A 488 19.93 -0.71 3.34
CA ARG A 488 19.58 -1.98 2.69
C ARG A 488 18.42 -1.86 1.70
N GLU A 489 17.34 -1.17 2.08
CA GLU A 489 16.15 -1.04 1.23
C GLU A 489 16.45 -0.23 -0.05
N THR A 490 17.15 0.91 0.07
CA THR A 490 17.51 1.73 -1.10
C THR A 490 18.50 1.00 -2.00
N TYR A 491 19.48 0.32 -1.40
CA TYR A 491 20.46 -0.51 -2.09
C TYR A 491 19.78 -1.60 -2.92
N GLU A 492 18.87 -2.36 -2.31
CA GLU A 492 18.14 -3.44 -3.00
C GLU A 492 17.19 -2.89 -4.07
N SER A 493 16.45 -1.81 -3.79
CA SER A 493 15.56 -1.18 -4.78
C SER A 493 16.32 -0.63 -5.99
N ALA A 494 17.52 -0.07 -5.81
CA ALA A 494 18.35 0.40 -6.92
C ALA A 494 18.77 -0.76 -7.84
N HIS A 495 19.14 -1.90 -7.25
CA HIS A 495 19.42 -3.12 -8.00
C HIS A 495 18.17 -3.62 -8.74
N SER A 496 17.00 -3.65 -8.09
CA SER A 496 15.75 -4.08 -8.71
C SER A 496 15.36 -3.21 -9.91
N VAL A 497 15.51 -1.89 -9.83
CA VAL A 497 15.27 -0.97 -10.96
C VAL A 497 16.17 -1.31 -12.14
N VAL A 498 17.47 -1.50 -11.91
CA VAL A 498 18.42 -1.83 -12.99
C VAL A 498 18.09 -3.18 -13.62
N LEU A 499 17.68 -4.17 -12.82
CA LEU A 499 17.22 -5.47 -13.34
C LEU A 499 15.92 -5.34 -14.13
N SER A 500 15.01 -4.46 -13.72
CA SER A 500 13.79 -4.16 -14.48
C SER A 500 14.12 -3.54 -15.85
N ILE A 501 15.14 -2.67 -15.94
CA ILE A 501 15.64 -2.11 -17.21
C ILE A 501 16.13 -3.24 -18.13
N PHE A 502 16.95 -4.14 -17.62
CA PHE A 502 17.46 -5.28 -18.39
C PHE A 502 16.34 -6.25 -18.81
N SER A 503 15.37 -6.51 -17.93
CA SER A 503 14.22 -7.38 -18.22
C SER A 503 13.34 -6.80 -19.32
N SER A 504 12.95 -5.53 -19.19
CA SER A 504 12.16 -4.80 -20.19
C SER A 504 12.84 -4.78 -21.55
N HIS A 505 14.15 -4.47 -21.58
CA HIS A 505 14.94 -4.48 -22.81
C HIS A 505 14.98 -5.88 -23.47
N ALA A 506 15.18 -6.94 -22.67
CA ALA A 506 15.20 -8.31 -23.19
C ALA A 506 13.84 -8.74 -23.77
N GLN A 507 12.73 -8.32 -23.17
CA GLN A 507 11.36 -8.57 -23.66
C GLN A 507 11.05 -7.83 -24.98
N LEU A 508 11.52 -6.60 -25.11
CA LEU A 508 11.38 -5.83 -26.36
C LEU A 508 12.18 -6.47 -27.50
N ALA A 509 13.39 -6.95 -27.20
CA ALA A 509 14.24 -7.62 -28.19
C ALA A 509 13.63 -8.94 -28.69
N SER A 510 13.02 -9.74 -27.81
CA SER A 510 12.37 -11.01 -28.21
C SER A 510 11.09 -10.79 -29.02
N SER A 511 10.33 -9.73 -28.72
CA SER A 511 9.11 -9.38 -29.45
C SER A 511 9.41 -8.90 -30.87
N ALA A 512 10.46 -8.09 -31.05
CA ALA A 512 10.84 -7.53 -32.35
C ALA A 512 11.26 -8.59 -33.39
N ASP A 513 11.82 -9.72 -32.97
CA ASP A 513 12.26 -10.79 -33.88
C ASP A 513 11.06 -11.56 -34.49
N SER A 514 9.90 -11.51 -33.84
CA SER A 514 8.66 -12.10 -34.35
C SER A 514 8.04 -11.27 -35.47
N ASP A 515 8.00 -9.93 -35.32
CA ASP A 515 7.35 -9.02 -36.29
C ASP A 515 8.26 -8.62 -37.47
N ARG A 516 9.59 -8.54 -37.26
CA ARG A 516 10.53 -8.17 -38.33
C ARG A 516 10.58 -9.14 -39.51
N ARG A 517 10.05 -10.36 -39.36
CA ARG A 517 9.94 -11.31 -40.49
C ARG A 517 8.91 -10.89 -41.55
N LEU A 518 8.07 -9.89 -41.29
CA LEU A 518 6.98 -9.52 -42.20
C LEU A 518 7.13 -8.15 -42.88
N THR A 519 7.91 -7.20 -42.34
CA THR A 519 8.02 -5.85 -42.93
C THR A 519 9.43 -5.26 -42.80
N ALA A 520 10.32 -5.61 -43.72
CA ALA A 520 11.66 -5.05 -43.84
C ALA A 520 11.64 -3.63 -44.47
N LYS A 521 11.05 -2.66 -43.79
CA LYS A 521 11.29 -1.23 -44.07
C LYS A 521 11.75 -0.56 -42.79
N ASP A 522 13.03 -0.20 -42.83
CA ASP A 522 13.88 0.28 -41.76
C ASP A 522 13.55 1.75 -41.42
N ASP A 523 12.47 1.98 -40.66
CA ASP A 523 12.20 3.28 -40.05
C ASP A 523 13.07 3.37 -38.78
N GLY A 524 14.22 4.04 -38.89
CA GLY A 524 15.27 4.19 -37.87
C GLY A 524 14.90 4.94 -36.58
N ARG A 525 13.74 4.64 -35.97
CA ARG A 525 13.25 5.26 -34.73
C ARG A 525 13.72 4.58 -33.42
N PHE A 526 14.36 3.41 -33.48
CA PHE A 526 14.78 2.65 -32.27
C PHE A 526 16.29 2.41 -32.05
N PRO A 527 17.27 3.08 -32.70
CA PRO A 527 18.69 2.77 -32.46
C PRO A 527 19.21 3.17 -31.08
N ASP A 528 18.56 4.10 -30.37
CA ASP A 528 19.12 4.68 -29.13
C ASP A 528 18.95 3.81 -27.87
N SER A 529 17.93 2.94 -27.80
CA SER A 529 17.67 2.11 -26.61
C SER A 529 18.74 1.03 -26.40
N ALA A 530 19.10 0.31 -27.47
CA ALA A 530 20.13 -0.73 -27.43
C ALA A 530 21.50 -0.13 -27.04
N ASN A 531 21.81 1.07 -27.55
CA ASN A 531 23.05 1.78 -27.24
C ASN A 531 23.13 2.19 -25.76
N PHE A 532 22.03 2.54 -25.11
CA PHE A 532 22.02 2.87 -23.68
C PHE A 532 22.30 1.62 -22.81
N VAL A 533 21.56 0.53 -23.03
CA VAL A 533 21.73 -0.71 -22.24
C VAL A 533 23.13 -1.29 -22.45
N HIS A 534 23.66 -1.27 -23.67
CA HIS A 534 25.06 -1.65 -23.96
C HIS A 534 26.08 -0.89 -23.13
N ARG A 535 25.89 0.43 -22.94
CA ARG A 535 26.78 1.27 -22.13
C ARG A 535 26.68 0.96 -20.64
N MET A 536 25.53 0.49 -20.14
CA MET A 536 25.34 0.10 -18.74
C MET A 536 26.00 -1.22 -18.36
N VAL A 537 26.04 -2.20 -19.28
CA VAL A 537 26.47 -3.58 -19.00
C VAL A 537 27.84 -3.65 -18.33
N PRO A 538 28.91 -3.01 -18.85
CA PRO A 538 30.24 -3.13 -18.25
C PRO A 538 30.31 -2.61 -16.81
N PHE A 539 29.69 -1.45 -16.57
CA PHE A 539 29.64 -0.85 -15.24
C PHE A 539 28.90 -1.76 -14.27
N TYR A 540 27.68 -2.21 -14.62
CA TYR A 540 26.88 -3.01 -13.70
C TYR A 540 27.47 -4.40 -13.45
N ALA A 541 28.10 -5.02 -14.45
CA ALA A 541 28.83 -6.27 -14.28
C ALA A 541 29.94 -6.13 -13.21
N GLN A 542 30.71 -5.04 -13.27
CA GLN A 542 31.75 -4.74 -12.30
C GLN A 542 31.16 -4.49 -10.91
N THR A 543 30.07 -3.74 -10.83
CA THR A 543 29.36 -3.50 -9.56
C THR A 543 28.87 -4.78 -8.91
N LEU A 544 28.26 -5.71 -9.67
CA LEU A 544 27.82 -7.00 -9.13
C LEU A 544 28.98 -7.87 -8.63
N VAL A 545 30.11 -7.87 -9.33
CA VAL A 545 31.32 -8.59 -8.90
C VAL A 545 31.91 -7.99 -7.62
N GLN A 546 31.88 -6.66 -7.46
CA GLN A 546 32.25 -6.00 -6.21
C GLN A 546 31.25 -6.34 -5.09
N ASN A 547 29.96 -6.44 -5.43
CA ASN A 547 28.88 -6.80 -4.50
C ASN A 547 28.82 -8.28 -4.11
N SER A 548 29.75 -9.10 -4.58
CA SER A 548 29.91 -10.49 -4.14
C SER A 548 30.53 -10.65 -2.75
N GLN A 549 31.03 -9.56 -2.15
CA GLN A 549 31.58 -9.55 -0.79
C GLN A 549 30.52 -9.80 0.28
N ASP A 550 30.96 -10.10 1.50
CA ASP A 550 30.06 -10.30 2.64
C ASP A 550 29.40 -8.98 3.08
N GLY A 551 28.17 -9.07 3.59
CA GLY A 551 27.34 -7.92 3.96
C GLY A 551 26.67 -7.18 2.79
N ARG A 552 26.94 -7.58 1.54
CA ARG A 552 26.33 -6.99 0.32
C ARG A 552 25.18 -7.87 -0.20
N LEU A 553 25.01 -8.03 -1.52
CA LEU A 553 23.96 -8.92 -2.07
C LEU A 553 24.04 -10.31 -1.46
N SER A 554 22.92 -10.99 -1.27
CA SER A 554 22.93 -12.41 -0.91
C SER A 554 23.39 -13.26 -2.11
N THR A 555 23.78 -14.52 -1.88
CA THR A 555 24.13 -15.45 -2.97
C THR A 555 22.99 -15.61 -3.97
N ALA A 556 21.75 -15.71 -3.47
CA ALA A 556 20.57 -15.83 -4.33
C ALA A 556 20.34 -14.56 -5.16
N GLN A 557 20.42 -13.38 -4.53
CA GLN A 557 20.30 -12.09 -5.20
C GLN A 557 21.39 -11.89 -6.27
N LEU A 558 22.65 -12.22 -5.95
CA LEU A 558 23.76 -12.10 -6.91
C LEU A 558 23.57 -13.02 -8.12
N ARG A 559 23.18 -14.29 -7.90
CA ARG A 559 22.90 -15.26 -8.97
C ARG A 559 21.78 -14.77 -9.89
N LEU A 560 20.69 -14.27 -9.33
CA LEU A 560 19.56 -13.73 -10.09
C LEU A 560 19.97 -12.48 -10.87
N ALA A 561 20.63 -11.52 -10.21
CA ALA A 561 21.03 -10.27 -10.82
C ALA A 561 22.01 -10.47 -11.98
N TYR A 562 23.02 -11.32 -11.79
CA TYR A 562 24.05 -11.55 -12.80
C TYR A 562 23.53 -12.37 -13.99
N SER A 563 22.66 -13.35 -13.75
CA SER A 563 22.02 -14.12 -14.84
C SER A 563 21.11 -13.23 -15.70
N ALA A 564 20.31 -12.36 -15.07
CA ALA A 564 19.48 -11.37 -15.79
C ALA A 564 20.33 -10.39 -16.61
N LEU A 565 21.45 -9.91 -16.06
CA LEU A 565 22.42 -9.07 -16.78
C LEU A 565 22.98 -9.81 -18.02
N VAL A 566 23.46 -11.05 -17.85
CA VAL A 566 24.03 -11.85 -18.95
C VAL A 566 22.98 -12.13 -20.03
N ARG A 567 21.73 -12.40 -19.63
CA ARG A 567 20.61 -12.60 -20.56
C ARG A 567 20.40 -11.35 -21.41
N SER A 568 20.24 -10.19 -20.77
CA SER A 568 20.02 -8.93 -21.50
C SER A 568 21.23 -8.54 -22.36
N ALA A 569 22.46 -8.78 -21.89
CA ALA A 569 23.67 -8.54 -22.67
C ALA A 569 23.73 -9.44 -23.92
N SER A 570 23.28 -10.68 -23.79
CA SER A 570 23.28 -11.67 -24.88
C SER A 570 22.16 -11.49 -25.90
N THR A 571 21.10 -10.73 -25.57
CA THR A 571 19.99 -10.42 -26.48
C THR A 571 20.07 -9.02 -27.09
N SER A 572 21.01 -8.17 -26.69
CA SER A 572 21.06 -6.77 -27.10
C SER A 572 21.96 -6.53 -28.32
N GLY A 573 21.41 -5.98 -29.40
CA GLY A 573 22.16 -5.56 -30.59
C GLY A 573 22.33 -6.65 -31.67
N SER A 574 23.31 -6.47 -32.55
CA SER A 574 23.68 -7.47 -33.55
C SER A 574 24.20 -8.74 -32.86
N ILE A 575 23.89 -9.93 -33.41
CA ILE A 575 24.34 -11.24 -32.88
C ILE A 575 25.82 -11.21 -32.44
N THR A 576 26.69 -10.57 -33.22
CA THR A 576 28.12 -10.48 -32.90
C THR A 576 28.43 -9.60 -31.69
N GLU A 577 27.68 -8.51 -31.50
CA GLU A 577 27.84 -7.59 -30.38
C GLU A 577 27.24 -8.17 -29.10
N SER A 578 26.04 -8.74 -29.17
CA SER A 578 25.39 -9.40 -28.04
C SER A 578 26.25 -10.56 -27.52
N HIS A 579 26.85 -11.35 -28.43
CA HIS A 579 27.78 -12.41 -28.03
C HIS A 579 29.03 -11.87 -27.35
N ARG A 580 29.57 -10.73 -27.80
CA ARG A 580 30.75 -10.10 -27.19
C ARG A 580 30.44 -9.57 -25.80
N LEU A 581 29.29 -8.92 -25.60
CA LEU A 581 28.88 -8.39 -24.29
C LEU A 581 28.52 -9.51 -23.31
N GLY A 582 27.77 -10.52 -23.75
CA GLY A 582 27.49 -11.70 -22.92
C GLY A 582 28.79 -12.38 -22.46
N TRP A 583 29.74 -12.59 -23.38
CA TRP A 583 31.04 -13.18 -23.04
C TRP A 583 31.93 -12.27 -22.19
N TYR A 584 31.83 -10.94 -22.35
CA TYR A 584 32.52 -9.98 -21.49
C TYR A 584 32.13 -10.17 -20.02
N CYS A 585 30.83 -10.31 -19.73
CA CYS A 585 30.35 -10.58 -18.38
C CYS A 585 30.94 -11.90 -17.82
N ILE A 586 30.95 -12.96 -18.62
CA ILE A 586 31.56 -14.25 -18.22
C ILE A 586 33.06 -14.09 -17.91
N THR A 587 33.77 -13.37 -18.76
CA THR A 587 35.21 -13.13 -18.59
C THR A 587 35.50 -12.38 -17.30
N LEU A 588 34.70 -11.35 -16.98
CA LEU A 588 34.86 -10.56 -15.77
C LEU A 588 34.72 -11.40 -14.49
N ILE A 589 33.73 -12.30 -14.41
CA ILE A 589 33.61 -13.22 -13.26
C ILE A 589 34.79 -14.19 -13.21
N LEU A 590 35.20 -14.75 -14.36
CA LEU A 590 36.30 -15.71 -14.42
C LEU A 590 37.62 -15.10 -13.96
N ASP A 591 37.89 -13.85 -14.31
CA ASP A 591 39.11 -13.17 -13.92
C ASP A 591 39.17 -12.96 -12.40
N VAL A 592 38.07 -12.54 -11.77
CA VAL A 592 38.01 -12.41 -10.29
C VAL A 592 38.06 -13.77 -9.58
N ILE A 593 37.45 -14.82 -10.14
CA ILE A 593 37.61 -16.19 -9.62
C ILE A 593 39.07 -16.62 -9.65
N ARG A 594 39.79 -16.35 -10.75
CA ARG A 594 41.20 -16.70 -10.91
C ARG A 594 42.08 -15.93 -9.94
N GLU A 595 41.83 -14.63 -9.75
CA GLU A 595 42.53 -13.78 -8.77
C GLU A 595 42.38 -14.34 -7.35
N LEU A 596 41.14 -14.57 -6.90
CA LEU A 596 40.87 -15.13 -5.56
C LEU A 596 41.44 -16.54 -5.38
N SER A 597 41.43 -17.36 -6.44
CA SER A 597 42.03 -18.70 -6.41
C SER A 597 43.57 -18.66 -6.33
N LEU A 598 44.20 -17.64 -6.90
CA LEU A 598 45.64 -17.42 -6.79
C LEU A 598 46.03 -16.96 -5.39
N GLU A 599 45.24 -16.06 -4.79
CA GLU A 599 45.42 -15.62 -3.40
C GLU A 599 45.33 -16.79 -2.41
N GLU A 600 44.36 -17.70 -2.60
CA GLU A 600 44.20 -18.93 -1.80
C GLU A 600 45.43 -19.86 -1.91
N ARG A 601 46.06 -19.95 -3.10
CA ARG A 601 47.26 -20.80 -3.32
C ARG A 601 48.55 -20.23 -2.78
N GLN A 602 48.67 -18.91 -2.67
CA GLN A 602 49.91 -18.25 -2.25
C GLN A 602 50.16 -18.33 -0.73
N GLY A 603 49.35 -19.09 0.02
CA GLY A 603 49.61 -19.38 1.44
C GLY A 603 49.30 -18.22 2.40
N ASN A 604 48.75 -17.12 1.90
CA ASN A 604 48.06 -16.15 2.74
C ASN A 604 46.77 -16.82 3.21
N ASN A 605 46.79 -17.41 4.40
CA ASN A 605 45.67 -18.14 5.01
C ASN A 605 44.34 -17.42 4.70
N PRO A 606 43.59 -17.86 3.67
CA PRO A 606 42.56 -17.03 3.07
C PRO A 606 41.43 -16.92 4.09
N ASP A 607 41.06 -15.68 4.37
CA ASP A 607 39.96 -15.39 5.28
C ASP A 607 38.72 -16.21 4.85
N ALA A 608 37.93 -16.67 5.82
CA ALA A 608 36.72 -17.43 5.57
C ALA A 608 35.79 -16.66 4.59
N ALA A 609 35.78 -15.32 4.70
CA ALA A 609 35.09 -14.41 3.79
C ALA A 609 35.54 -14.55 2.33
N SER A 610 36.85 -14.66 2.05
CA SER A 610 37.37 -14.82 0.68
C SER A 610 36.95 -16.16 0.08
N ARG A 611 36.99 -17.25 0.86
CA ARG A 611 36.52 -18.57 0.42
C ARG A 611 35.02 -18.59 0.16
N GLN A 612 34.23 -17.94 1.02
CA GLN A 612 32.79 -17.79 0.83
C GLN A 612 32.48 -16.96 -0.43
N ARG A 613 33.16 -15.83 -0.63
CA ARG A 613 33.04 -15.00 -1.84
C ARG A 613 33.37 -15.80 -3.10
N LEU A 614 34.47 -16.56 -3.10
CA LEU A 614 34.87 -17.42 -4.22
C LEU A 614 33.79 -18.45 -4.54
N HIS A 615 33.25 -19.14 -3.52
CA HIS A 615 32.16 -20.10 -3.70
C HIS A 615 30.90 -19.46 -4.28
N ARG A 616 30.53 -18.26 -3.79
CA ARG A 616 29.39 -17.48 -4.30
C ARG A 616 29.56 -17.09 -5.76
N LEU A 617 30.77 -16.70 -6.17
CA LEU A 617 31.09 -16.39 -7.57
C LEU A 617 31.02 -17.64 -8.47
N HIS A 618 31.45 -18.81 -7.99
CA HIS A 618 31.26 -20.07 -8.73
C HIS A 618 29.78 -20.39 -8.98
N LEU A 619 28.94 -20.31 -7.94
CA LEU A 619 27.49 -20.50 -8.08
C LEU A 619 26.85 -19.47 -9.01
N THR A 620 27.36 -18.24 -8.99
CA THR A 620 26.91 -17.16 -9.89
C THR A 620 27.27 -17.48 -11.33
N LEU A 621 28.52 -17.87 -11.62
CA LEU A 621 28.96 -18.31 -12.96
C LEU A 621 28.06 -19.44 -13.49
N ILE A 622 27.80 -20.46 -12.66
CA ILE A 622 26.91 -21.57 -13.03
C ILE A 622 25.53 -21.03 -13.43
N SER A 623 24.96 -20.12 -12.64
CA SER A 623 23.61 -19.57 -12.90
C SER A 623 23.51 -18.73 -14.17
N THR A 624 24.63 -18.34 -14.78
CA THR A 624 24.63 -17.63 -16.06
C THR A 624 24.46 -18.55 -17.27
N ILE A 625 24.67 -19.86 -17.12
CA ILE A 625 24.66 -20.84 -18.22
C ILE A 625 23.33 -20.81 -18.97
N SER A 626 22.21 -20.79 -18.26
CA SER A 626 20.86 -20.74 -18.84
C SER A 626 20.54 -19.44 -19.59
N SER A 627 21.37 -18.41 -19.43
CA SER A 627 21.18 -17.09 -20.01
C SER A 627 22.09 -16.83 -21.22
N LEU A 628 22.91 -17.80 -21.61
CA LEU A 628 23.84 -17.69 -22.74
C LEU A 628 23.28 -18.37 -24.00
N PRO A 629 23.56 -17.80 -25.20
CA PRO A 629 23.26 -18.48 -26.45
C PRO A 629 24.15 -19.72 -26.61
N LEU A 630 23.66 -20.73 -27.34
CA LEU A 630 24.30 -22.04 -27.47
C LEU A 630 25.84 -22.02 -27.64
N PRO A 631 26.45 -21.20 -28.53
CA PRO A 631 27.90 -21.19 -28.71
C PRO A 631 28.66 -20.73 -27.44
N LEU A 632 28.12 -19.75 -26.72
CA LEU A 632 28.73 -19.23 -25.50
C LEU A 632 28.45 -20.16 -24.31
N MET A 633 27.27 -20.77 -24.27
CA MET A 633 26.88 -21.73 -23.24
C MET A 633 27.87 -22.90 -23.18
N ILE A 634 28.16 -23.53 -24.32
CA ILE A 634 29.12 -24.66 -24.39
C ILE A 634 30.51 -24.24 -23.92
N ARG A 635 30.95 -23.03 -24.31
CA ARG A 635 32.25 -22.49 -23.87
C ARG A 635 32.28 -22.23 -22.36
N ALA A 636 31.22 -21.68 -21.78
CA ALA A 636 31.12 -21.43 -20.34
C ALA A 636 31.07 -22.74 -19.53
N LEU A 637 30.40 -23.77 -20.05
CA LEU A 637 30.36 -25.10 -19.45
C LEU A 637 31.76 -25.72 -19.31
N GLU A 638 32.64 -25.54 -20.31
CA GLU A 638 34.04 -25.99 -20.22
C GLU A 638 34.84 -25.26 -19.12
N GLU A 639 34.63 -23.96 -18.96
CA GLU A 639 35.26 -23.19 -17.88
C GLU A 639 34.76 -23.68 -16.50
N VAL A 640 33.45 -23.91 -16.34
CA VAL A 640 32.87 -24.46 -15.10
C VAL A 640 33.43 -25.85 -14.79
N ARG A 641 33.54 -26.73 -15.80
CA ARG A 641 34.16 -28.06 -15.64
C ARG A 641 35.62 -27.94 -15.17
N SER A 642 36.39 -27.06 -15.79
CA SER A 642 37.78 -26.77 -15.42
C SER A 642 37.89 -26.32 -13.97
N ILE A 643 36.99 -25.46 -13.50
CA ILE A 643 36.94 -25.00 -12.10
C ILE A 643 36.62 -26.16 -11.14
N ILE A 644 35.55 -26.92 -11.39
CA ILE A 644 35.11 -28.02 -10.50
C ILE A 644 36.18 -29.12 -10.41
N THR A 645 36.87 -29.43 -11.52
CA THR A 645 37.89 -30.49 -11.57
C THR A 645 39.25 -30.07 -11.03
N LYS A 646 39.67 -28.80 -11.19
CA LYS A 646 40.95 -28.30 -10.65
C LYS A 646 40.98 -28.29 -9.13
N ARG A 647 39.83 -28.06 -8.47
CA ARG A 647 39.74 -28.06 -7.00
C ARG A 647 40.19 -29.39 -6.39
N ARG A 648 39.86 -30.50 -7.07
CA ARG A 648 40.24 -31.85 -6.68
C ARG A 648 41.75 -32.13 -6.73
N GLN A 649 42.48 -31.51 -7.67
CA GLN A 649 43.91 -31.79 -7.86
C GLN A 649 44.78 -31.16 -6.78
N SER A 650 44.26 -30.20 -6.01
CA SER A 650 44.98 -29.55 -4.93
C SER A 650 44.99 -30.36 -3.62
N ASP A 651 44.18 -31.41 -3.52
CA ASP A 651 43.97 -32.19 -2.29
C ASP A 651 44.99 -33.33 -2.09
N SER A 652 45.88 -33.58 -3.04
CA SER A 652 46.85 -34.69 -2.94
C SER A 652 47.94 -34.49 -1.89
N ASP A 653 48.06 -33.29 -1.31
CA ASP A 653 49.11 -32.97 -0.32
C ASP A 653 48.59 -32.72 1.11
N VAL A 654 47.27 -32.79 1.38
CA VAL A 654 46.73 -32.47 2.73
C VAL A 654 45.54 -33.36 3.13
N GLU A 655 45.82 -34.55 3.68
CA GLU A 655 44.83 -35.40 4.41
C GLU A 655 44.25 -34.73 5.69
N ARG A 656 44.40 -33.41 5.87
CA ARG A 656 44.03 -32.67 7.09
C ARG A 656 43.13 -31.46 6.87
N LEU A 657 42.75 -31.12 5.64
CA LEU A 657 41.86 -29.98 5.34
C LEU A 657 40.41 -30.47 5.09
N GLY A 658 39.74 -30.80 6.20
CA GLY A 658 38.28 -30.75 6.51
C GLY A 658 37.19 -30.99 5.45
N ASP A 659 36.14 -31.71 5.88
CA ASP A 659 34.86 -32.02 5.21
C ASP A 659 34.22 -30.87 4.39
N GLY A 660 34.46 -29.60 4.75
CA GLY A 660 33.83 -28.45 4.10
C GLY A 660 34.23 -28.19 2.63
N MET A 661 35.41 -28.63 2.17
CA MET A 661 35.80 -28.42 0.77
C MET A 661 35.08 -29.39 -0.19
N GLU A 662 34.89 -30.64 0.26
CA GLU A 662 34.13 -31.65 -0.50
C GLU A 662 32.64 -31.26 -0.58
N GLU A 663 32.07 -30.74 0.52
CA GLU A 663 30.70 -30.24 0.55
C GLU A 663 30.49 -29.08 -0.44
N GLY A 664 31.39 -28.09 -0.45
CA GLY A 664 31.32 -26.99 -1.42
C GLY A 664 31.43 -27.47 -2.87
N ARG A 665 32.26 -28.48 -3.16
CA ARG A 665 32.34 -29.06 -4.52
C ARG A 665 31.03 -29.76 -4.91
N LYS A 666 30.44 -30.53 -3.98
CA LYS A 666 29.17 -31.22 -4.20
C LYS A 666 28.06 -30.21 -4.50
N ASP A 667 27.97 -29.13 -3.73
CA ASP A 667 27.03 -28.03 -3.97
C ASP A 667 27.17 -27.43 -5.38
N LEU A 668 28.41 -27.21 -5.88
CA LEU A 668 28.62 -26.74 -7.25
C LEU A 668 28.14 -27.73 -8.32
N VAL A 669 28.37 -29.03 -8.11
CA VAL A 669 27.93 -30.08 -9.05
C VAL A 669 26.41 -30.17 -9.08
N ASP A 670 25.78 -30.13 -7.91
CA ASP A 670 24.33 -30.17 -7.76
C ASP A 670 23.70 -28.91 -8.39
N ALA A 671 24.25 -27.73 -8.11
CA ALA A 671 23.81 -26.48 -8.72
C ALA A 671 23.96 -26.48 -10.26
N LEU A 672 25.06 -27.02 -10.78
CA LEU A 672 25.29 -27.16 -12.22
C LEU A 672 24.27 -28.09 -12.87
N PHE A 673 23.98 -29.23 -12.23
CA PHE A 673 23.00 -30.17 -12.72
C PHE A 673 21.60 -29.55 -12.77
N VAL A 674 21.17 -28.90 -11.68
CA VAL A 674 19.89 -28.19 -11.60
C VAL A 674 19.79 -27.14 -12.70
N GLU A 675 20.84 -26.34 -12.89
CA GLU A 675 20.83 -25.29 -13.90
C GLU A 675 20.67 -25.85 -15.33
N ILE A 676 21.43 -26.91 -15.67
CA ILE A 676 21.37 -27.55 -17.00
C ILE A 676 20.03 -28.26 -17.23
N SER A 677 19.51 -28.97 -16.22
CA SER A 677 18.34 -29.82 -16.38
C SER A 677 17.01 -29.05 -16.31
N GLU A 678 16.93 -28.01 -15.47
CA GLU A 678 15.68 -27.31 -15.17
C GLU A 678 15.57 -25.93 -15.83
N LYS A 679 16.68 -25.21 -16.02
CA LYS A 679 16.63 -23.77 -16.41
C LYS A 679 17.09 -23.47 -17.83
N VAL A 680 17.83 -24.37 -18.47
CA VAL A 680 18.22 -24.21 -19.89
C VAL A 680 16.99 -24.40 -20.79
N GLY A 681 16.81 -23.49 -21.75
CA GLY A 681 15.71 -23.55 -22.71
C GLY A 681 15.74 -24.81 -23.58
N GLU A 682 14.59 -25.23 -24.09
CA GLU A 682 14.45 -26.50 -24.84
C GLU A 682 15.37 -26.57 -26.08
N GLN A 683 15.70 -25.43 -26.70
CA GLN A 683 16.61 -25.40 -27.85
C GLN A 683 18.06 -25.79 -27.47
N GLU A 684 18.53 -25.30 -26.33
CA GLU A 684 19.88 -25.53 -25.83
C GLU A 684 20.00 -26.81 -24.97
N LYS A 685 18.89 -27.30 -24.43
CA LYS A 685 18.83 -28.38 -23.44
C LYS A 685 19.44 -29.68 -23.94
N GLU A 686 19.20 -30.06 -25.20
CA GLU A 686 19.79 -31.27 -25.79
C GLU A 686 21.32 -31.20 -25.76
N ALA A 687 21.89 -30.05 -26.16
CA ALA A 687 23.33 -29.86 -26.19
C ALA A 687 23.93 -29.83 -24.79
N ALA A 688 23.27 -29.16 -23.83
CA ALA A 688 23.70 -29.09 -22.44
C ALA A 688 23.66 -30.46 -21.75
N MET A 689 22.60 -31.25 -21.97
CA MET A 689 22.49 -32.61 -21.42
C MET A 689 23.50 -33.57 -22.06
N ARG A 690 23.72 -33.51 -23.37
CA ARG A 690 24.78 -34.28 -24.04
C ARG A 690 26.16 -33.95 -23.47
N TRP A 691 26.42 -32.67 -23.22
CA TRP A 691 27.63 -32.21 -22.56
C TRP A 691 27.75 -32.79 -21.13
N TRP A 692 26.67 -32.75 -20.34
CA TRP A 692 26.64 -33.30 -18.98
C TRP A 692 26.97 -34.79 -18.96
N TYR A 693 26.34 -35.61 -19.80
CA TYR A 693 26.60 -37.05 -19.85
C TYR A 693 28.04 -37.39 -20.24
N THR A 694 28.64 -36.56 -21.10
CA THR A 694 30.04 -36.71 -21.51
C THR A 694 31.00 -36.46 -20.33
N HIS A 695 30.66 -35.52 -19.45
CA HIS A 695 31.57 -35.03 -18.41
C HIS A 695 31.25 -35.48 -16.98
N ARG A 696 30.05 -36.04 -16.71
CA ARG A 696 29.60 -36.42 -15.36
C ARG A 696 30.58 -37.32 -14.60
N ARG A 697 31.30 -38.20 -15.29
CA ARG A 697 32.29 -39.08 -14.67
C ARG A 697 33.39 -38.29 -13.96
N ALA A 698 33.83 -37.17 -14.54
CA ALA A 698 34.84 -36.31 -13.92
C ALA A 698 34.36 -35.67 -12.61
N PHE A 699 33.04 -35.50 -12.43
CA PHE A 699 32.44 -34.93 -11.21
C PHE A 699 32.27 -35.95 -10.08
N PHE A 700 32.03 -37.24 -10.39
CA PHE A 700 31.67 -38.24 -9.37
C PHE A 700 32.75 -39.29 -9.08
N TYR A 701 33.83 -39.37 -9.87
CA TYR A 701 34.81 -40.44 -9.68
C TYR A 701 35.52 -40.32 -8.32
N LYS A 702 35.11 -41.08 -7.30
CA LYS A 702 35.88 -41.27 -6.06
C LYS A 702 37.08 -42.16 -6.39
N ASN A 703 38.25 -41.94 -5.81
CA ASN A 703 39.39 -42.85 -5.99
C ASN A 703 39.04 -44.21 -5.37
N GLU A 704 38.37 -45.10 -6.11
CA GLU A 704 38.20 -46.51 -5.76
C GLU A 704 39.51 -47.32 -5.87
N SER A 705 40.65 -46.64 -6.04
CA SER A 705 41.93 -47.28 -6.29
C SER A 705 42.62 -47.91 -5.07
N HIS A 706 42.03 -47.87 -3.87
CA HIS A 706 42.50 -48.64 -2.70
C HIS A 706 41.35 -49.36 -1.98
N GLY A 707 40.87 -50.43 -2.62
CA GLY A 707 39.87 -51.33 -2.05
C GLY A 707 39.62 -52.52 -2.96
N THR A 708 40.65 -53.32 -3.23
CA THR A 708 40.46 -54.63 -3.86
C THR A 708 39.61 -55.51 -2.93
N GLY A 709 38.33 -55.65 -3.28
CA GLY A 709 37.50 -56.77 -2.82
C GLY A 709 36.17 -56.37 -2.20
N MET A 710 35.15 -56.12 -3.03
CA MET A 710 33.87 -56.85 -3.03
C MET A 710 32.83 -56.10 -3.86
N SER A 711 32.60 -56.62 -5.07
CA SER A 711 31.31 -56.82 -5.73
C SER A 711 30.18 -55.80 -5.54
N ALA A 712 29.95 -55.02 -6.60
CA ALA A 712 28.66 -54.79 -7.25
C ALA A 712 27.40 -54.80 -6.36
N GLN A 713 27.03 -53.64 -5.80
CA GLN A 713 25.64 -53.33 -5.39
C GLN A 713 25.45 -51.86 -4.96
N VAL A 714 25.81 -50.86 -5.80
CA VAL A 714 25.40 -49.46 -5.55
C VAL A 714 25.21 -48.73 -6.88
N GLU A 715 24.18 -49.09 -7.64
CA GLU A 715 23.77 -48.34 -8.84
C GLU A 715 22.29 -47.90 -8.77
N GLU A 716 21.69 -47.88 -7.56
CA GLU A 716 20.22 -47.81 -7.41
C GLU A 716 19.69 -46.58 -6.65
N HIS A 717 20.42 -45.46 -6.57
CA HIS A 717 19.91 -44.21 -5.96
C HIS A 717 20.15 -42.96 -6.84
N CYS A 718 19.79 -43.04 -8.12
CA CYS A 718 19.33 -41.87 -8.88
C CYS A 718 17.87 -42.10 -9.29
N PRO A 719 16.96 -41.12 -9.08
CA PRO A 719 15.57 -41.28 -9.49
C PRO A 719 15.49 -41.41 -11.01
N ASN A 720 14.95 -42.54 -11.46
CA ASN A 720 14.56 -42.79 -12.84
C ASN A 720 13.50 -41.78 -13.27
N ILE A 721 13.92 -40.67 -13.88
CA ILE A 721 13.09 -39.85 -14.75
C ILE A 721 13.69 -39.94 -16.15
N VAL A 722 13.28 -40.99 -16.86
CA VAL A 722 13.37 -41.06 -18.32
C VAL A 722 11.92 -41.20 -18.81
N PRO A 723 11.29 -40.17 -19.36
CA PRO A 723 10.26 -40.36 -20.35
C PRO A 723 10.96 -40.65 -21.68
N ARG A 724 10.62 -41.79 -22.28
CA ARG A 724 10.93 -42.07 -23.68
C ARG A 724 10.38 -40.95 -24.56
N LEU A 725 11.27 -40.29 -25.31
CA LEU A 725 10.99 -39.75 -26.63
C LEU A 725 11.68 -40.65 -27.65
#